data_AF-A0A660LEI4-F1
#
_entry.id   AF-A0A660LEI4-F1
#
_cell.length_a   1.000
_cell.length_b   1.000
_cell.length_c   1.000
_cell.angle_alpha   90.00
_cell.angle_beta   90.00
_cell.angle_gamma   90.00
#
_symmetry.space_group_name_H-M   'P 1'
#
loop_
_entity.id
_entity.type
_entity.pdbx_description
1 polymer ?
#
loop_
_entity_poly.entity_id
_entity_poly.type
_entity_poly.pdbx_seq_one_letter_code
_entity_poly.pdbx_strand_id
1 'polypeptide(L)'
;MTLVALALPSVALADSARNDTSRTGVRAAAPPLDPLPAASARRGADVPHLRTRTSRTYEARDGSYETRLSPESINYQDDLDRWQPIDNRLRIDGDVVRNGANRYVFTAPRRLTDNAQIKVGADSSWVAFAPSGARGTARVDGSSVTYANAWPGVDLRYTATGDAVREEMVVRDRASARDFHFGLRLPAGTVAQEAGDGVTQLRDATGAKRMRLSSAWMVDAAGARAPVTSKLTRGVGGWSMRISPDRGWLAAHERKWPVRVDPTVVVGETLGCTIAWDELREDEESYCGEGLVVGEVCQDVCKYYRTLLRFDLGSLPPGAYIEAATLTGVDDIDEIGRLTKAWTNDVTWDTTDGSTEWTWPTLGGYFGGAGNDQVPIPDLTQLTRDWQSGAVANHGFFFAEALASRQDPLVEIDPVLSIQYAQTEDPDSAAQGNSLEDYTEDAGISAAEAARRLQLQDRFGSLNGAIEDAIDPADFGGTWFDDNDDGRFKIAIKTNQPSPPNAKIEDAEDLLADHDLLSEADFVAVEFNEAELDDAQDDVSAALSTLTDAGKVTVSADVELNGLLVEEATTITPTEHGQVTTAAGTVDPPTTIVAVDETDLRMEAREELDPCGLAPNGWLACPPPLRGGINLVSTGLDGCTAGFWAKDGSDEFIVTAGHCLGSVDTGWFTITAPTPEEASHPELLGQTSRVEWATNVKKDVGAIRVDGSDFENSAPGYIYVTANDESNTPHKENFEITRVARKRPPKGRRMCVTQAPPNPTANRHTVCGTVVNSNYEAKYDGHTVLHTVVVRTCKRSDESDREVKQQYVEGGSGGPVYRNHTAYGIGVAGRWCRMAFVSAGQLQTDLDLEIQTR
;
A
#
# COMPACT_ATOMS: atom_id res chain seq x y z
N MET A 1 -33.90 -33.46 62.24
CA MET A 1 -32.97 -32.55 61.54
C MET A 1 -33.71 -32.10 60.29
N THR A 2 -34.60 -31.08 60.29
CA THR A 2 -34.56 -29.76 60.97
C THR A 2 -33.27 -28.99 60.64
N LEU A 3 -33.23 -27.72 60.21
CA LEU A 3 -34.21 -26.63 59.95
C LEU A 3 -33.80 -25.89 58.63
N VAL A 4 -34.52 -24.99 57.94
CA VAL A 4 -35.90 -24.41 57.99
C VAL A 4 -36.24 -23.80 56.61
N ALA A 5 -37.52 -23.49 56.32
CA ALA A 5 -37.91 -22.45 55.36
C ALA A 5 -38.62 -21.30 56.12
N LEU A 6 -38.28 -20.04 55.84
CA LEU A 6 -38.97 -18.88 56.40
C LEU A 6 -39.09 -17.79 55.35
N ALA A 7 -40.21 -17.07 55.38
CA ALA A 7 -40.72 -16.29 54.26
C ALA A 7 -41.13 -14.88 54.71
N LEU A 8 -41.04 -13.93 53.77
CA LEU A 8 -41.98 -12.80 53.63
C LEU A 8 -42.00 -11.73 54.77
N PRO A 9 -42.76 -10.61 54.67
CA PRO A 9 -43.29 -9.88 53.49
C PRO A 9 -43.17 -8.33 53.59
N SER A 10 -43.84 -7.62 52.65
CA SER A 10 -44.66 -6.41 52.89
C SER A 10 -44.03 -5.01 52.94
N VAL A 11 -44.71 -3.91 52.60
CA VAL A 11 -45.84 -3.58 51.67
C VAL A 11 -46.03 -2.04 51.76
N ALA A 12 -46.29 -1.34 50.64
CA ALA A 12 -47.23 -0.19 50.47
C ALA A 12 -47.07 0.36 49.03
N LEU A 13 -48.07 0.41 48.13
CA LEU A 13 -49.42 1.02 48.17
C LEU A 13 -49.39 2.56 48.22
N ALA A 14 -50.16 3.31 47.41
CA ALA A 14 -51.05 3.00 46.28
C ALA A 14 -51.42 4.29 45.50
N ASP A 15 -52.45 4.19 44.65
CA ASP A 15 -53.20 5.25 43.94
C ASP A 15 -52.55 5.90 42.70
N SER A 16 -53.28 6.18 41.60
CA SER A 16 -54.72 6.01 41.34
C SER A 16 -54.98 5.62 39.88
N ALA A 17 -55.98 4.76 39.66
CA ALA A 17 -56.46 4.40 38.32
C ALA A 17 -57.76 5.14 38.00
N ARG A 18 -57.85 5.69 36.78
CA ARG A 18 -59.00 5.62 35.83
C ARG A 18 -58.86 6.65 34.70
N ASN A 19 -58.72 6.18 33.48
CA ASN A 19 -59.90 6.19 32.60
C ASN A 19 -59.79 5.13 31.49
N ASP A 20 -60.93 4.53 31.18
CA ASP A 20 -61.13 3.52 30.13
C ASP A 20 -61.67 4.22 28.86
N THR A 21 -61.19 3.82 27.67
CA THR A 21 -62.06 3.71 26.49
C THR A 21 -61.37 2.95 25.35
N SER A 22 -62.05 1.91 24.88
CA SER A 22 -61.72 1.20 23.64
C SER A 22 -61.99 2.04 22.38
N ARG A 23 -61.11 1.93 21.35
CA ARG A 23 -61.45 1.55 19.96
C ARG A 23 -60.29 1.71 18.97
N THR A 24 -60.11 0.66 18.17
CA THR A 24 -59.69 0.67 16.75
C THR A 24 -59.13 1.98 16.18
N GLY A 25 -57.81 2.04 16.02
CA GLY A 25 -57.13 3.00 15.16
C GLY A 25 -56.07 2.29 14.32
N VAL A 26 -56.33 2.16 13.02
CA VAL A 26 -55.27 1.81 12.05
C VAL A 26 -54.23 2.90 12.17
N ARG A 27 -53.05 2.57 12.71
CA ARG A 27 -51.94 3.52 12.73
C ARG A 27 -51.44 3.62 11.31
N ALA A 28 -51.86 4.70 10.63
CA ALA A 28 -51.45 4.99 9.26
C ALA A 28 -49.93 4.87 9.15
N ALA A 29 -49.46 4.41 7.99
CA ALA A 29 -48.06 4.49 7.63
C ALA A 29 -47.56 5.90 8.00
N ALA A 30 -46.42 5.98 8.68
CA ALA A 30 -45.72 7.25 8.79
C ALA A 30 -45.57 7.79 7.35
N PRO A 31 -45.81 9.09 7.11
CA PRO A 31 -45.46 9.66 5.82
C PRO A 31 -43.98 9.29 5.57
N PRO A 32 -43.59 8.95 4.33
CA PRO A 32 -42.19 8.64 4.06
C PRO A 32 -41.38 9.79 4.61
N LEU A 33 -40.48 9.48 5.55
CA LEU A 33 -39.48 10.46 5.97
C LEU A 33 -38.78 10.84 4.67
N ASP A 34 -38.85 12.13 4.31
CA ASP A 34 -38.12 12.65 3.16
C ASP A 34 -36.69 12.11 3.29
N PRO A 35 -36.14 11.46 2.25
CA PRO A 35 -34.85 10.80 2.39
C PRO A 35 -33.85 11.84 2.88
N LEU A 36 -33.30 11.59 4.08
CA LEU A 36 -32.09 12.27 4.54
C LEU A 36 -31.14 12.20 3.35
N PRO A 37 -30.64 13.35 2.85
CA PRO A 37 -30.09 13.43 1.51
C PRO A 37 -29.01 12.37 1.36
N ALA A 38 -29.28 11.38 0.50
CA ALA A 38 -28.36 10.29 0.26
C ALA A 38 -27.00 10.88 -0.13
N ALA A 39 -25.92 10.13 0.09
CA ALA A 39 -24.58 10.47 -0.39
C ALA A 39 -24.48 10.56 -1.95
N SER A 40 -25.60 10.55 -2.67
CA SER A 40 -25.74 10.90 -4.08
C SER A 40 -25.62 12.42 -4.33
N ALA A 41 -24.47 13.01 -3.99
CA ALA A 41 -24.16 14.42 -4.28
C ALA A 41 -22.79 14.64 -4.97
N ARG A 42 -22.08 13.57 -5.35
CA ARG A 42 -20.87 13.61 -6.18
C ARG A 42 -20.87 12.50 -7.26
N ARG A 43 -21.83 12.51 -8.19
CA ARG A 43 -21.65 11.72 -9.42
C ARG A 43 -20.62 12.43 -10.30
N GLY A 44 -19.38 11.99 -10.14
CA GLY A 44 -18.27 12.35 -11.01
C GLY A 44 -18.42 11.83 -12.44
N ALA A 45 -17.54 12.27 -13.33
CA ALA A 45 -17.41 11.66 -14.66
C ALA A 45 -16.68 10.31 -14.53
N ASP A 46 -17.17 9.26 -15.19
CA ASP A 46 -16.45 7.99 -15.35
C ASP A 46 -15.14 8.26 -16.12
N VAL A 47 -14.02 7.76 -15.62
CA VAL A 47 -12.67 7.98 -16.14
C VAL A 47 -12.21 6.69 -16.86
N PRO A 48 -12.45 6.52 -18.17
CA PRO A 48 -12.42 5.18 -18.77
C PRO A 48 -11.04 4.54 -18.85
N HIS A 49 -9.98 5.35 -18.80
CA HIS A 49 -8.59 4.89 -18.85
C HIS A 49 -8.05 4.36 -17.50
N LEU A 50 -8.78 4.58 -16.40
CA LEU A 50 -8.44 4.07 -15.05
C LEU A 50 -9.28 2.83 -14.65
N ARG A 51 -10.09 2.29 -15.56
CA ARG A 51 -10.84 1.05 -15.32
C ARG A 51 -9.90 -0.14 -15.32
N THR A 52 -10.16 -1.13 -14.47
CA THR A 52 -9.60 -2.48 -14.57
C THR A 52 -10.71 -3.52 -14.72
N ARG A 53 -10.39 -4.81 -14.71
CA ARG A 53 -11.37 -5.92 -14.68
C ARG A 53 -12.47 -5.71 -13.62
N THR A 54 -12.06 -5.27 -12.44
CA THR A 54 -12.84 -5.25 -11.18
C THR A 54 -13.16 -3.84 -10.67
N SER A 55 -12.67 -2.78 -11.32
CA SER A 55 -12.85 -1.39 -10.84
C SER A 55 -13.44 -0.41 -11.85
N ARG A 56 -14.09 0.65 -11.33
CA ARG A 56 -14.35 1.89 -12.09
C ARG A 56 -14.06 3.10 -11.24
N THR A 57 -13.44 4.10 -11.86
CA THR A 57 -13.04 5.35 -11.23
C THR A 57 -13.88 6.51 -11.73
N TYR A 58 -14.33 7.38 -10.81
CA TYR A 58 -15.15 8.55 -11.10
C TYR A 58 -14.47 9.82 -10.56
N GLU A 59 -14.31 10.84 -11.40
CA GLU A 59 -13.72 12.14 -11.03
C GLU A 59 -14.81 13.12 -10.58
N ALA A 60 -14.80 13.52 -9.31
CA ALA A 60 -15.71 14.51 -8.75
C ALA A 60 -15.37 15.94 -9.22
N ARG A 61 -16.30 16.87 -9.03
CA ARG A 61 -16.18 18.26 -9.54
C ARG A 61 -15.07 19.09 -8.88
N ASP A 62 -14.50 18.61 -7.78
CA ASP A 62 -13.43 19.23 -7.01
C ASP A 62 -12.10 18.47 -7.13
N GLY A 63 -11.92 17.68 -8.20
CA GLY A 63 -10.67 16.97 -8.48
C GLY A 63 -10.44 15.71 -7.63
N SER A 64 -11.27 15.44 -6.63
CA SER A 64 -11.23 14.17 -5.88
C SER A 64 -11.76 13.02 -6.74
N TYR A 65 -11.20 11.83 -6.57
CA TYR A 65 -11.57 10.61 -7.29
C TYR A 65 -12.29 9.62 -6.36
N GLU A 66 -13.20 8.84 -6.93
CA GLU A 66 -13.86 7.71 -6.28
C GLU A 66 -13.63 6.45 -7.13
N THR A 67 -12.77 5.54 -6.67
CA THR A 67 -12.64 4.21 -7.27
C THR A 67 -13.56 3.23 -6.55
N ARG A 68 -14.42 2.54 -7.31
CA ARG A 68 -15.28 1.48 -6.79
C ARG A 68 -14.76 0.13 -7.25
N LEU A 69 -14.49 -0.75 -6.30
CA LEU A 69 -13.96 -2.10 -6.49
C LEU A 69 -15.09 -3.12 -6.30
N SER A 70 -15.08 -4.20 -7.08
CA SER A 70 -16.01 -5.33 -7.01
C SER A 70 -15.24 -6.65 -7.00
N PRO A 71 -15.73 -7.71 -6.32
CA PRO A 71 -15.12 -9.05 -6.38
C PRO A 71 -15.44 -9.78 -7.70
N GLU A 72 -16.49 -9.38 -8.42
CA GLU A 72 -16.80 -9.83 -9.79
C GLU A 72 -16.20 -8.85 -10.83
N SER A 73 -16.06 -9.30 -12.08
CA SER A 73 -15.62 -8.40 -13.16
C SER A 73 -16.77 -7.53 -13.63
N ILE A 74 -16.50 -6.24 -13.72
CA ILE A 74 -17.42 -5.20 -14.19
C ILE A 74 -16.98 -4.59 -15.52
N ASN A 75 -15.74 -4.86 -15.97
CA ASN A 75 -15.23 -4.52 -17.29
C ASN A 75 -14.47 -5.70 -17.92
N TYR A 76 -14.28 -5.65 -19.24
CA TYR A 76 -13.48 -6.58 -20.02
C TYR A 76 -12.59 -5.80 -21.01
N GLN A 77 -11.47 -6.36 -21.45
CA GLN A 77 -10.65 -5.77 -22.51
C GLN A 77 -11.24 -6.10 -23.89
N ASP A 78 -11.34 -5.09 -24.76
CA ASP A 78 -11.66 -5.30 -26.18
C ASP A 78 -10.43 -5.72 -27.00
N ASP A 79 -10.63 -6.08 -28.29
CA ASP A 79 -9.55 -6.50 -29.22
C ASP A 79 -8.47 -5.40 -29.48
N LEU A 80 -8.56 -4.25 -28.82
CA LEU A 80 -7.61 -3.14 -28.85
C LEU A 80 -7.01 -2.86 -27.45
N ASP A 81 -7.12 -3.84 -26.54
CA ASP A 81 -6.64 -3.85 -25.14
C ASP A 81 -7.30 -2.81 -24.21
N ARG A 82 -8.47 -2.25 -24.58
CA ARG A 82 -9.13 -1.19 -23.80
C ARG A 82 -10.25 -1.73 -22.91
N TRP A 83 -10.31 -1.24 -21.67
CA TRP A 83 -11.34 -1.61 -20.70
C TRP A 83 -12.73 -1.05 -21.04
N GLN A 84 -13.60 -1.93 -21.50
CA GLN A 84 -15.00 -1.66 -21.82
C GLN A 84 -15.93 -2.23 -20.73
N PRO A 85 -17.06 -1.57 -20.43
CA PRO A 85 -18.01 -2.06 -19.44
C PRO A 85 -18.65 -3.37 -19.90
N ILE A 86 -18.82 -4.30 -18.96
CA ILE A 86 -19.56 -5.54 -19.21
C ILE A 86 -21.05 -5.24 -19.37
N ASP A 87 -21.67 -5.87 -20.38
CA ASP A 87 -23.12 -5.88 -20.64
C ASP A 87 -23.65 -7.31 -20.63
N ASN A 88 -24.04 -7.79 -19.45
CA ASN A 88 -24.59 -9.13 -19.25
C ASN A 88 -26.02 -9.30 -19.79
N ARG A 89 -26.67 -8.25 -20.32
CA ARG A 89 -28.02 -8.38 -20.87
C ARG A 89 -28.02 -9.33 -22.07
N LEU A 90 -28.93 -10.29 -22.03
CA LEU A 90 -29.09 -11.23 -23.13
C LEU A 90 -29.88 -10.59 -24.27
N ARG A 91 -29.58 -10.99 -25.50
CA ARG A 91 -30.24 -10.52 -26.72
C ARG A 91 -30.53 -11.70 -27.64
N ILE A 92 -31.66 -11.67 -28.33
CA ILE A 92 -32.00 -12.63 -29.38
C ILE A 92 -31.37 -12.15 -30.69
N ASP A 93 -30.46 -12.94 -31.23
CA ASP A 93 -29.80 -12.73 -32.52
C ASP A 93 -30.13 -13.93 -33.44
N GLY A 94 -31.08 -13.72 -34.35
CA GLY A 94 -31.65 -14.77 -35.20
C GLY A 94 -32.30 -15.92 -34.41
N ASP A 95 -31.62 -17.08 -34.41
CA ASP A 95 -32.00 -18.31 -33.70
C ASP A 95 -31.13 -18.59 -32.46
N VAL A 96 -30.29 -17.64 -32.04
CA VAL A 96 -29.43 -17.74 -30.85
C VAL A 96 -29.80 -16.63 -29.85
N VAL A 97 -29.68 -16.93 -28.57
CA VAL A 97 -29.64 -15.98 -27.47
C VAL A 97 -28.19 -15.85 -27.03
N ARG A 98 -27.68 -14.62 -26.91
CA ARG A 98 -26.31 -14.35 -26.50
C ARG A 98 -26.23 -13.23 -25.47
N ASN A 99 -25.20 -13.22 -24.64
CA ASN A 99 -24.86 -12.04 -23.84
C ASN A 99 -24.36 -10.89 -24.72
N GLY A 100 -24.29 -9.70 -24.13
CA GLY A 100 -23.75 -8.49 -24.76
C GLY A 100 -22.23 -8.56 -24.86
N ALA A 101 -21.57 -7.61 -24.21
CA ALA A 101 -20.13 -7.44 -24.21
C ALA A 101 -19.54 -7.97 -22.90
N ASN A 102 -18.68 -8.98 -22.95
CA ASN A 102 -18.01 -9.58 -21.79
C ASN A 102 -16.79 -10.37 -22.30
N ARG A 103 -15.81 -10.69 -21.43
CA ARG A 103 -14.66 -11.56 -21.72
C ARG A 103 -15.05 -12.99 -22.12
N TYR A 104 -16.27 -13.41 -21.76
CA TYR A 104 -16.83 -14.70 -22.17
C TYR A 104 -18.09 -14.51 -23.02
N VAL A 105 -18.31 -15.46 -23.93
CA VAL A 105 -19.49 -15.57 -24.77
C VAL A 105 -20.39 -16.68 -24.23
N PHE A 106 -21.58 -16.29 -23.76
CA PHE A 106 -22.70 -17.20 -23.55
C PHE A 106 -23.54 -17.27 -24.81
N THR A 107 -23.91 -18.48 -25.23
CA THR A 107 -24.87 -18.74 -26.30
C THR A 107 -25.85 -19.83 -25.92
N ALA A 108 -27.13 -19.61 -26.17
CA ALA A 108 -28.20 -20.58 -25.98
C ALA A 108 -29.15 -20.57 -27.19
N PRO A 109 -29.84 -21.68 -27.51
CA PRO A 109 -30.67 -21.75 -28.71
C PRO A 109 -32.01 -21.08 -28.47
N ARG A 110 -32.52 -20.29 -29.43
CA ARG A 110 -33.85 -19.65 -29.33
C ARG A 110 -34.97 -20.69 -29.16
N ARG A 111 -34.78 -21.90 -29.68
CA ARG A 111 -35.62 -23.07 -29.40
C ARG A 111 -34.76 -24.23 -28.90
N LEU A 112 -35.05 -24.69 -27.69
CA LEU A 112 -34.42 -25.86 -27.10
C LEU A 112 -34.99 -27.12 -27.77
N THR A 113 -34.09 -28.01 -28.20
CA THR A 113 -34.40 -29.33 -28.77
C THR A 113 -33.40 -30.34 -28.23
N ASP A 114 -33.67 -31.63 -28.39
CA ASP A 114 -32.97 -32.73 -27.69
C ASP A 114 -31.44 -32.81 -27.91
N ASN A 115 -30.86 -32.05 -28.87
CA ASN A 115 -29.41 -31.91 -29.09
C ASN A 115 -28.93 -30.44 -29.15
N ALA A 116 -29.78 -29.47 -28.80
CA ALA A 116 -29.43 -28.06 -28.92
C ALA A 116 -28.41 -27.69 -27.83
N GLN A 117 -27.36 -26.97 -28.24
CA GLN A 117 -26.23 -26.68 -27.37
C GLN A 117 -26.35 -25.32 -26.70
N ILE A 118 -26.10 -25.29 -25.40
CA ILE A 118 -25.92 -24.09 -24.58
C ILE A 118 -24.44 -24.03 -24.22
N LYS A 119 -23.75 -22.97 -24.63
CA LYS A 119 -22.28 -22.89 -24.59
C LYS A 119 -21.82 -21.64 -23.84
N VAL A 120 -20.86 -21.83 -22.95
CA VAL A 120 -20.04 -20.79 -22.33
C VAL A 120 -18.62 -20.93 -22.90
N GLY A 121 -18.02 -19.84 -23.37
CA GLY A 121 -16.69 -19.84 -23.99
C GLY A 121 -15.89 -18.59 -23.69
N ALA A 122 -14.60 -18.74 -23.38
CA ALA A 122 -13.61 -17.68 -23.26
C ALA A 122 -12.35 -18.15 -23.99
N ASP A 123 -11.88 -17.37 -24.96
CA ASP A 123 -10.78 -17.72 -25.86
C ASP A 123 -10.95 -19.09 -26.53
N SER A 124 -9.92 -19.94 -26.46
CA SER A 124 -9.93 -21.34 -26.91
C SER A 124 -10.69 -22.29 -25.97
N SER A 125 -11.00 -21.84 -24.75
CA SER A 125 -11.66 -22.64 -23.70
C SER A 125 -13.17 -22.50 -23.75
N TRP A 126 -13.89 -23.63 -23.69
CA TRP A 126 -15.34 -23.60 -23.63
C TRP A 126 -15.94 -24.88 -23.05
N VAL A 127 -17.16 -24.77 -22.57
CA VAL A 127 -18.02 -25.90 -22.25
C VAL A 127 -19.37 -25.73 -22.93
N ALA A 128 -19.89 -26.79 -23.52
CA ALA A 128 -21.19 -26.79 -24.17
C ALA A 128 -22.07 -27.95 -23.67
N PHE A 129 -23.19 -27.59 -23.06
CA PHE A 129 -24.20 -28.48 -22.49
C PHE A 129 -25.31 -28.75 -23.50
N ALA A 130 -25.84 -29.96 -23.48
CA ALA A 130 -27.05 -30.36 -24.21
C ALA A 130 -28.05 -30.95 -23.20
N PRO A 131 -29.05 -30.19 -22.72
CA PRO A 131 -30.01 -30.65 -21.71
C PRO A 131 -30.94 -31.72 -22.31
N SER A 132 -30.79 -32.96 -21.86
CA SER A 132 -31.37 -34.12 -22.51
C SER A 132 -32.90 -34.18 -22.35
N GLY A 133 -33.60 -34.30 -23.48
CA GLY A 133 -35.06 -34.30 -23.53
C GLY A 133 -35.72 -32.98 -23.13
N ALA A 134 -34.96 -31.88 -23.06
CA ALA A 134 -35.47 -30.55 -22.73
C ALA A 134 -35.99 -29.82 -23.97
N ARG A 135 -37.14 -29.16 -23.88
CA ARG A 135 -37.78 -28.47 -25.01
C ARG A 135 -38.48 -27.19 -24.56
N GLY A 136 -38.29 -26.11 -25.31
CA GLY A 136 -38.88 -24.82 -24.98
C GLY A 136 -38.51 -23.74 -25.99
N THR A 137 -39.13 -22.57 -25.87
CA THR A 137 -38.72 -21.36 -26.58
C THR A 137 -38.15 -20.37 -25.58
N ALA A 138 -37.02 -19.77 -25.90
CA ALA A 138 -36.34 -18.81 -25.04
C ALA A 138 -37.22 -17.58 -24.77
N ARG A 139 -37.44 -17.27 -23.49
CA ARG A 139 -37.92 -15.96 -23.03
C ARG A 139 -36.73 -15.24 -22.38
N VAL A 140 -36.32 -14.12 -22.96
CA VAL A 140 -35.25 -13.27 -22.43
C VAL A 140 -35.82 -12.19 -21.53
N ASP A 141 -35.18 -11.95 -20.39
CA ASP A 141 -35.46 -10.85 -19.46
C ASP A 141 -34.15 -10.42 -18.78
N GLY A 142 -33.73 -9.16 -18.96
CA GLY A 142 -32.44 -8.68 -18.43
C GLY A 142 -31.23 -9.54 -18.88
N SER A 143 -30.48 -10.05 -17.92
CA SER A 143 -29.36 -11.00 -18.09
C SER A 143 -29.79 -12.47 -18.06
N SER A 144 -31.09 -12.76 -17.98
CA SER A 144 -31.62 -14.13 -17.88
C SER A 144 -32.35 -14.59 -19.15
N VAL A 145 -32.27 -15.89 -19.43
CA VAL A 145 -33.09 -16.59 -20.42
C VAL A 145 -33.77 -17.80 -19.79
N THR A 146 -35.09 -17.89 -19.95
CA THR A 146 -35.91 -18.96 -19.39
C THR A 146 -36.60 -19.77 -20.48
N TYR A 147 -36.50 -21.09 -20.38
CA TYR A 147 -37.25 -22.08 -21.14
C TYR A 147 -38.36 -22.64 -20.23
N ALA A 148 -39.55 -22.06 -20.32
CA ALA A 148 -40.68 -22.47 -19.49
C ALA A 148 -41.16 -23.89 -19.85
N ASN A 149 -41.34 -24.74 -18.85
CA ASN A 149 -41.60 -26.18 -18.92
C ASN A 149 -40.60 -26.90 -19.84
N ALA A 150 -39.31 -26.56 -19.74
CA ALA A 150 -38.20 -27.24 -20.42
C ALA A 150 -38.30 -28.77 -20.25
N TRP A 151 -38.65 -29.21 -19.05
CA TRP A 151 -39.26 -30.52 -18.82
C TRP A 151 -40.65 -30.32 -18.20
N PRO A 152 -41.53 -31.35 -18.20
CA PRO A 152 -42.84 -31.23 -17.56
C PRO A 152 -42.73 -30.78 -16.09
N GLY A 153 -43.25 -29.59 -15.79
CA GLY A 153 -43.22 -28.98 -14.46
C GLY A 153 -41.85 -28.44 -14.00
N VAL A 154 -40.85 -28.36 -14.88
CA VAL A 154 -39.55 -27.75 -14.59
C VAL A 154 -39.22 -26.70 -15.64
N ASP A 155 -39.02 -25.46 -15.20
CA ASP A 155 -38.48 -24.40 -16.05
C ASP A 155 -36.94 -24.44 -15.99
N LEU A 156 -36.25 -24.22 -17.12
CA LEU A 156 -34.79 -24.13 -17.17
C LEU A 156 -34.40 -22.67 -17.41
N ARG A 157 -33.70 -22.05 -16.47
CA ARG A 157 -33.22 -20.66 -16.55
C ARG A 157 -31.69 -20.63 -16.63
N TYR A 158 -31.15 -19.66 -17.35
CA TYR A 158 -29.74 -19.28 -17.30
C TYR A 158 -29.64 -17.79 -17.01
N THR A 159 -28.68 -17.38 -16.20
CA THR A 159 -28.41 -15.97 -15.88
C THR A 159 -26.91 -15.68 -16.05
N ALA A 160 -26.57 -14.70 -16.88
CA ALA A 160 -25.20 -14.24 -17.08
C ALA A 160 -24.79 -13.23 -15.99
N THR A 161 -23.65 -13.48 -15.32
CA THR A 161 -22.99 -12.54 -14.37
C THR A 161 -21.65 -12.07 -14.94
N GLY A 162 -20.86 -11.29 -14.18
CA GLY A 162 -19.56 -10.81 -14.64
C GLY A 162 -18.62 -11.96 -15.01
N ASP A 163 -18.63 -13.02 -14.20
CA ASP A 163 -17.64 -14.09 -14.18
C ASP A 163 -18.23 -15.49 -14.35
N ALA A 164 -19.55 -15.63 -14.30
CA ALA A 164 -20.23 -16.91 -14.31
C ALA A 164 -21.52 -16.90 -15.16
N VAL A 165 -22.00 -18.11 -15.47
CA VAL A 165 -23.37 -18.34 -15.92
C VAL A 165 -24.03 -19.28 -14.92
N ARG A 166 -24.98 -18.75 -14.13
CA ARG A 166 -25.81 -19.54 -13.22
C ARG A 166 -26.88 -20.27 -14.05
N GLU A 167 -26.98 -21.60 -13.95
CA GLU A 167 -28.05 -22.41 -14.54
C GLU A 167 -29.03 -22.78 -13.42
N GLU A 168 -30.34 -22.75 -13.66
CA GLU A 168 -31.32 -23.10 -12.64
C GLU A 168 -32.45 -23.95 -13.22
N MET A 169 -32.62 -25.17 -12.70
CA MET A 169 -33.82 -25.98 -12.89
C MET A 169 -34.83 -25.61 -11.81
N VAL A 170 -35.83 -24.81 -12.17
CA VAL A 170 -36.93 -24.41 -11.27
C VAL A 170 -38.01 -25.48 -11.28
N VAL A 171 -37.95 -26.39 -10.31
CA VAL A 171 -38.87 -27.51 -10.13
C VAL A 171 -40.14 -27.00 -9.44
N ARG A 172 -41.28 -27.06 -10.13
CA ARG A 172 -42.54 -26.45 -9.66
C ARG A 172 -43.17 -27.15 -8.47
N ASP A 173 -43.07 -28.48 -8.41
CA ASP A 173 -43.70 -29.30 -7.39
C ASP A 173 -43.00 -30.67 -7.25
N ARG A 174 -43.37 -31.43 -6.21
CA ARG A 174 -42.86 -32.76 -5.91
C ARG A 174 -43.07 -33.79 -7.03
N ALA A 175 -44.10 -33.64 -7.87
CA ALA A 175 -44.34 -34.54 -9.00
C ALA A 175 -43.40 -34.25 -10.18
N SER A 176 -42.86 -33.04 -10.24
CA SER A 176 -41.93 -32.56 -11.26
C SER A 176 -40.47 -32.91 -10.98
N ALA A 177 -40.15 -33.32 -9.75
CA ALA A 177 -38.81 -33.69 -9.32
C ALA A 177 -38.23 -34.82 -10.20
N ARG A 178 -37.02 -34.61 -10.74
CA ARG A 178 -36.35 -35.55 -11.66
C ARG A 178 -34.83 -35.44 -11.59
N ASP A 179 -34.15 -36.48 -12.07
CA ASP A 179 -32.72 -36.41 -12.39
C ASP A 179 -32.58 -35.65 -13.72
N PHE A 180 -31.57 -34.78 -13.80
CA PHE A 180 -31.26 -34.01 -14.99
C PHE A 180 -29.98 -34.56 -15.64
N HIS A 181 -29.99 -34.64 -16.97
CA HIS A 181 -28.90 -35.22 -17.74
C HIS A 181 -28.45 -34.25 -18.83
N PHE A 182 -27.15 -33.97 -18.88
CA PHE A 182 -26.56 -33.05 -19.82
C PHE A 182 -25.45 -33.75 -20.60
N GLY A 183 -25.50 -33.67 -21.93
CA GLY A 183 -24.34 -34.02 -22.76
C GLY A 183 -23.33 -32.87 -22.73
N LEU A 184 -22.08 -33.15 -22.39
CA LEU A 184 -21.02 -32.14 -22.31
C LEU A 184 -20.03 -32.31 -23.47
N ARG A 185 -19.76 -31.21 -24.17
CA ARG A 185 -18.65 -31.08 -25.12
C ARG A 185 -17.64 -30.07 -24.60
N LEU A 186 -16.37 -30.40 -24.77
CA LEU A 186 -15.20 -29.63 -24.39
C LEU A 186 -14.23 -29.56 -25.59
N PRO A 187 -13.26 -28.62 -25.62
CA PRO A 187 -12.14 -28.65 -26.55
C PRO A 187 -11.38 -29.99 -26.52
N ALA A 188 -10.68 -30.29 -27.61
CA ALA A 188 -9.72 -31.38 -27.63
C ALA A 188 -8.55 -31.06 -26.68
N GLY A 189 -8.13 -32.02 -25.87
CA GLY A 189 -7.07 -31.83 -24.87
C GLY A 189 -7.54 -31.33 -23.49
N THR A 190 -8.78 -30.84 -23.36
CA THR A 190 -9.32 -30.43 -22.04
C THR A 190 -9.42 -31.61 -21.08
N VAL A 191 -8.86 -31.46 -19.88
CA VAL A 191 -9.01 -32.39 -18.76
C VAL A 191 -10.12 -31.86 -17.86
N ALA A 192 -11.13 -32.71 -17.61
CA ALA A 192 -12.15 -32.47 -16.59
C ALA A 192 -11.80 -33.33 -15.38
N GLN A 193 -11.55 -32.70 -14.24
CA GLN A 193 -11.11 -33.31 -12.99
C GLN A 193 -12.09 -32.96 -11.88
N GLU A 194 -12.63 -33.96 -11.18
CA GLU A 194 -13.41 -33.74 -9.95
C GLU A 194 -12.43 -33.26 -8.85
N ALA A 195 -12.75 -32.15 -8.19
CA ALA A 195 -11.85 -31.44 -7.27
C ALA A 195 -12.22 -31.60 -5.78
N GLY A 196 -13.37 -32.20 -5.50
CA GLY A 196 -14.03 -32.22 -4.18
C GLY A 196 -15.53 -31.95 -4.38
N ASP A 197 -16.39 -32.49 -3.51
CA ASP A 197 -17.79 -32.08 -3.27
C ASP A 197 -18.69 -31.81 -4.49
N GLY A 198 -18.45 -32.52 -5.61
CA GLY A 198 -19.20 -32.38 -6.86
C GLY A 198 -18.70 -31.24 -7.78
N VAL A 199 -17.67 -30.51 -7.39
CA VAL A 199 -16.95 -29.52 -8.20
C VAL A 199 -16.14 -30.22 -9.29
N THR A 200 -16.23 -29.74 -10.53
CA THR A 200 -15.38 -30.18 -11.65
C THR A 200 -14.53 -29.02 -12.17
N GLN A 201 -13.21 -29.12 -12.01
CA GLN A 201 -12.26 -28.22 -12.65
C GLN A 201 -12.05 -28.62 -14.12
N LEU A 202 -12.16 -27.64 -15.03
CA LEU A 202 -11.80 -27.78 -16.43
C LEU A 202 -10.42 -27.13 -16.65
N ARG A 203 -9.44 -27.97 -17.04
CA ARG A 203 -8.07 -27.56 -17.35
C ARG A 203 -7.82 -27.65 -18.85
N ASP A 204 -7.11 -26.68 -19.40
CA ASP A 204 -6.70 -26.71 -20.80
C ASP A 204 -5.52 -27.68 -21.05
N ALA A 205 -5.02 -27.71 -22.28
CA ALA A 205 -3.92 -28.60 -22.67
C ALA A 205 -2.56 -28.25 -22.03
N THR A 206 -2.41 -27.07 -21.41
CA THR A 206 -1.22 -26.70 -20.63
C THR A 206 -1.43 -26.92 -19.12
N GLY A 207 -2.60 -27.41 -18.71
CA GLY A 207 -2.94 -27.69 -17.31
C GLY A 207 -3.57 -26.51 -16.54
N ALA A 208 -3.70 -25.33 -17.17
CA ALA A 208 -4.20 -24.13 -16.51
C ALA A 208 -5.70 -24.25 -16.19
N LYS A 209 -6.11 -23.79 -15.00
CA LYS A 209 -7.51 -23.71 -14.59
C LYS A 209 -8.20 -22.63 -15.45
N ARG A 210 -9.16 -23.00 -16.31
CA ARG A 210 -9.84 -22.05 -17.22
C ARG A 210 -11.32 -21.85 -16.93
N MET A 211 -12.00 -22.93 -16.54
CA MET A 211 -13.43 -22.91 -16.18
C MET A 211 -13.67 -23.94 -15.08
N ARG A 212 -14.69 -23.73 -14.26
CA ARG A 212 -15.11 -24.66 -13.22
C ARG A 212 -16.62 -24.87 -13.31
N LEU A 213 -17.06 -26.11 -13.14
CA LEU A 213 -18.44 -26.45 -12.86
C LEU A 213 -18.55 -26.57 -11.34
N SER A 214 -19.37 -25.75 -10.72
CA SER A 214 -19.59 -25.80 -9.29
C SER A 214 -20.33 -27.07 -8.85
N SER A 215 -20.29 -27.34 -7.54
CA SER A 215 -21.20 -28.27 -6.91
C SER A 215 -22.65 -27.81 -7.14
N ALA A 216 -23.58 -28.75 -7.32
CA ALA A 216 -24.98 -28.39 -7.57
C ALA A 216 -25.74 -28.31 -6.24
N TRP A 217 -26.64 -27.35 -6.13
CA TRP A 217 -27.41 -27.10 -4.92
C TRP A 217 -28.91 -27.09 -5.20
N MET A 218 -29.72 -27.41 -4.20
CA MET A 218 -31.17 -27.18 -4.26
C MET A 218 -31.66 -26.32 -3.10
N VAL A 219 -32.49 -25.33 -3.43
CA VAL A 219 -33.03 -24.34 -2.48
C VAL A 219 -34.54 -24.26 -2.62
N ASP A 220 -35.26 -24.42 -1.51
CA ASP A 220 -36.71 -24.35 -1.47
C ASP A 220 -37.23 -22.89 -1.41
N ALA A 221 -38.54 -22.69 -1.53
CA ALA A 221 -39.13 -21.36 -1.55
C ALA A 221 -39.15 -20.63 -0.18
N ALA A 222 -38.67 -21.27 0.89
CA ALA A 222 -38.39 -20.66 2.19
C ALA A 222 -36.89 -20.51 2.47
N GLY A 223 -36.02 -20.77 1.48
CA GLY A 223 -34.57 -20.60 1.61
C GLY A 223 -33.82 -21.83 2.15
N ALA A 224 -34.51 -22.93 2.49
CA ALA A 224 -33.84 -24.11 3.01
C ALA A 224 -33.04 -24.81 1.88
N ARG A 225 -31.77 -25.14 2.15
CA ARG A 225 -30.82 -25.69 1.17
C ARG A 225 -30.53 -27.18 1.37
N ALA A 226 -30.04 -27.86 0.33
CA ALA A 226 -29.39 -29.17 0.41
C ALA A 226 -28.46 -29.40 -0.80
N PRO A 227 -27.39 -30.20 -0.63
CA PRO A 227 -26.49 -30.56 -1.72
C PRO A 227 -27.20 -31.42 -2.75
N VAL A 228 -26.77 -31.33 -4.01
CA VAL A 228 -27.27 -32.14 -5.11
C VAL A 228 -26.13 -32.90 -5.75
N THR A 229 -26.26 -34.23 -5.80
CA THR A 229 -25.22 -35.09 -6.36
C THR A 229 -25.05 -34.84 -7.85
N SER A 230 -23.95 -34.18 -8.22
CA SER A 230 -23.45 -34.09 -9.59
C SER A 230 -22.46 -35.22 -9.85
N LYS A 231 -22.55 -35.86 -11.01
CA LYS A 231 -21.58 -36.87 -11.44
C LYS A 231 -21.22 -36.69 -12.91
N LEU A 232 -19.92 -36.51 -13.18
CA LEU A 232 -19.39 -36.47 -14.53
C LEU A 232 -18.96 -37.88 -14.98
N THR A 233 -19.29 -38.25 -16.21
CA THR A 233 -18.87 -39.54 -16.80
C THR A 233 -18.40 -39.38 -18.23
N ARG A 234 -17.33 -40.08 -18.60
CA ARG A 234 -16.81 -40.11 -19.97
C ARG A 234 -17.36 -41.34 -20.70
N GLY A 235 -18.13 -41.10 -21.75
CA GLY A 235 -18.65 -42.13 -22.65
C GLY A 235 -17.95 -42.13 -24.01
N VAL A 236 -18.35 -43.08 -24.87
CA VAL A 236 -17.80 -43.21 -26.25
C VAL A 236 -18.12 -41.99 -27.12
N GLY A 237 -19.22 -41.28 -26.84
CA GLY A 237 -19.67 -40.10 -27.57
C GLY A 237 -19.25 -38.74 -27.00
N GLY A 238 -18.45 -38.69 -25.92
CA GLY A 238 -18.10 -37.47 -25.20
C GLY A 238 -18.36 -37.57 -23.70
N TRP A 239 -18.52 -36.43 -23.03
CA TRP A 239 -18.81 -36.38 -21.60
C TRP A 239 -20.33 -36.30 -21.36
N SER A 240 -20.79 -36.78 -20.21
CA SER A 240 -22.16 -36.56 -19.74
C SER A 240 -22.17 -36.31 -18.23
N MET A 241 -22.93 -35.30 -17.83
CA MET A 241 -23.15 -34.91 -16.43
C MET A 241 -24.56 -35.32 -16.03
N ARG A 242 -24.69 -35.96 -14.87
CA ARG A 242 -25.98 -36.23 -14.23
C ARG A 242 -26.06 -35.43 -12.94
N ILE A 243 -27.16 -34.70 -12.78
CA ILE A 243 -27.52 -33.96 -11.57
C ILE A 243 -28.71 -34.70 -10.94
N SER A 244 -28.55 -35.18 -9.71
CA SER A 244 -29.53 -36.01 -9.01
C SER A 244 -29.96 -35.36 -7.68
N PRO A 245 -31.02 -34.53 -7.68
CA PRO A 245 -31.58 -33.94 -6.45
C PRO A 245 -32.08 -35.01 -5.47
N ASP A 246 -31.79 -34.84 -4.17
CA ASP A 246 -32.20 -35.82 -3.17
C ASP A 246 -33.72 -35.94 -3.05
N ARG A 247 -34.23 -37.17 -3.18
CA ARG A 247 -35.67 -37.45 -3.21
C ARG A 247 -36.31 -37.52 -1.84
N GLY A 248 -35.54 -37.78 -0.78
CA GLY A 248 -36.01 -37.75 0.60
C GLY A 248 -36.25 -36.31 1.05
N TRP A 249 -35.28 -35.43 0.81
CA TRP A 249 -35.38 -33.99 1.08
C TRP A 249 -36.53 -33.36 0.31
N LEU A 250 -36.62 -33.57 -1.02
CA LEU A 250 -37.75 -33.10 -1.84
C LEU A 250 -39.11 -33.74 -1.46
N ALA A 251 -39.10 -34.86 -0.73
CA ALA A 251 -40.30 -35.53 -0.23
C ALA A 251 -40.73 -35.05 1.16
N ALA A 252 -39.91 -34.29 1.87
CA ALA A 252 -40.19 -33.89 3.23
C ALA A 252 -41.33 -32.86 3.29
N HIS A 253 -42.19 -32.98 4.31
CA HIS A 253 -43.49 -32.32 4.37
C HIS A 253 -43.40 -30.79 4.57
N GLU A 254 -42.27 -30.33 5.08
CA GLU A 254 -41.99 -28.94 5.41
C GLU A 254 -41.50 -28.12 4.21
N ARG A 255 -41.01 -28.77 3.13
CA ARG A 255 -40.46 -28.10 1.94
C ARG A 255 -41.46 -27.19 1.25
N LYS A 256 -41.02 -25.99 0.84
CA LYS A 256 -41.80 -25.01 0.09
C LYS A 256 -41.40 -24.99 -1.38
N TRP A 257 -42.40 -24.85 -2.25
CA TRP A 257 -42.22 -24.93 -3.71
C TRP A 257 -42.44 -23.56 -4.37
N PRO A 258 -41.75 -23.24 -5.48
CA PRO A 258 -40.84 -24.09 -6.25
C PRO A 258 -39.48 -24.31 -5.56
N VAL A 259 -38.82 -25.42 -5.87
CA VAL A 259 -37.41 -25.67 -5.52
C VAL A 259 -36.56 -25.31 -6.72
N ARG A 260 -35.47 -24.56 -6.52
CA ARG A 260 -34.49 -24.23 -7.57
C ARG A 260 -33.29 -25.14 -7.39
N VAL A 261 -32.84 -25.79 -8.48
CA VAL A 261 -31.61 -26.57 -8.49
C VAL A 261 -30.58 -25.83 -9.35
N ASP A 262 -29.46 -25.41 -8.77
CA ASP A 262 -28.47 -24.53 -9.40
C ASP A 262 -27.10 -25.22 -9.54
N PRO A 263 -26.70 -25.57 -10.78
CA PRO A 263 -25.31 -25.82 -11.15
C PRO A 263 -24.70 -24.60 -11.87
N THR A 264 -23.74 -23.90 -11.26
CA THR A 264 -23.12 -22.73 -11.88
C THR A 264 -21.85 -23.06 -12.69
N VAL A 265 -21.63 -22.34 -13.79
CA VAL A 265 -20.40 -22.39 -14.62
C VAL A 265 -19.59 -21.12 -14.37
N VAL A 266 -18.44 -21.24 -13.71
CA VAL A 266 -17.53 -20.13 -13.41
C VAL A 266 -16.39 -20.07 -14.44
N VAL A 267 -16.03 -18.86 -14.90
CA VAL A 267 -15.04 -18.62 -15.94
C VAL A 267 -13.79 -17.94 -15.37
N GLY A 268 -12.69 -18.67 -15.28
CA GLY A 268 -11.46 -18.22 -14.62
C GLY A 268 -11.57 -18.20 -13.10
N GLU A 269 -10.62 -17.51 -12.47
CA GLU A 269 -10.53 -17.33 -11.01
C GLU A 269 -11.32 -16.09 -10.56
N THR A 270 -11.82 -16.14 -9.33
CA THR A 270 -12.76 -15.15 -8.76
C THR A 270 -12.29 -14.66 -7.41
N LEU A 271 -12.52 -13.38 -7.10
CA LEU A 271 -12.03 -12.77 -5.87
C LEU A 271 -12.98 -12.91 -4.66
N GLY A 272 -14.02 -13.75 -4.74
CA GLY A 272 -14.94 -14.02 -3.65
C GLY A 272 -15.41 -15.48 -3.62
N CYS A 273 -15.54 -16.02 -2.40
CA CYS A 273 -16.04 -17.35 -2.12
C CYS A 273 -16.89 -17.34 -0.85
N THR A 274 -17.99 -18.09 -0.85
CA THR A 274 -18.59 -18.54 0.41
C THR A 274 -17.97 -19.88 0.81
N ILE A 275 -17.72 -20.08 2.11
CA ILE A 275 -17.40 -21.37 2.71
C ILE A 275 -18.55 -21.78 3.64
N ALA A 276 -18.80 -23.08 3.77
CA ALA A 276 -19.85 -23.59 4.67
C ALA A 276 -19.44 -24.86 5.43
N TRP A 277 -20.12 -25.11 6.55
CA TRP A 277 -19.93 -26.30 7.39
C TRP A 277 -21.25 -26.82 7.98
N ASP A 278 -21.52 -28.12 7.83
CA ASP A 278 -22.71 -28.80 8.36
C ASP A 278 -22.38 -29.59 9.64
N GLU A 279 -22.90 -29.11 10.77
CA GLU A 279 -22.72 -29.71 12.10
C GLU A 279 -23.22 -31.16 12.20
N LEU A 280 -24.10 -31.64 11.30
CA LEU A 280 -24.56 -33.03 11.28
C LEU A 280 -23.58 -34.00 10.61
N ARG A 281 -22.82 -33.54 9.62
CA ARG A 281 -22.02 -34.41 8.75
C ARG A 281 -20.53 -34.24 8.94
N GLU A 282 -20.11 -33.17 9.61
CA GLU A 282 -18.72 -32.71 9.61
C GLU A 282 -18.26 -32.52 8.15
N ASP A 283 -19.17 -31.99 7.29
CA ASP A 283 -18.89 -31.67 5.88
C ASP A 283 -18.50 -30.20 5.73
N GLU A 284 -17.55 -29.94 4.83
CA GLU A 284 -17.06 -28.61 4.46
C GLU A 284 -17.32 -28.36 2.97
N GLU A 285 -17.62 -27.12 2.60
CA GLU A 285 -17.96 -26.77 1.22
C GLU A 285 -17.43 -25.40 0.82
N SER A 286 -17.16 -25.23 -0.47
CA SER A 286 -16.66 -23.99 -1.06
C SER A 286 -17.43 -23.57 -2.31
N TYR A 287 -17.77 -22.29 -2.37
CA TYR A 287 -18.69 -21.67 -3.33
C TYR A 287 -18.06 -20.43 -3.96
N CYS A 288 -16.86 -20.58 -4.51
CA CYS A 288 -16.18 -19.50 -5.23
C CYS A 288 -16.93 -19.06 -6.48
N GLY A 289 -17.00 -17.76 -6.74
CA GLY A 289 -17.58 -17.21 -7.98
C GLY A 289 -19.09 -17.42 -8.14
N GLU A 290 -19.79 -17.69 -7.05
CA GLU A 290 -21.26 -17.78 -6.97
C GLU A 290 -21.84 -16.57 -6.23
N GLY A 291 -23.14 -16.61 -5.93
CA GLY A 291 -23.75 -15.63 -5.02
C GLY A 291 -23.11 -15.73 -3.64
N LEU A 292 -22.49 -14.63 -3.20
CA LEU A 292 -21.83 -14.55 -1.90
C LEU A 292 -22.90 -14.52 -0.82
N VAL A 293 -22.95 -15.55 0.04
CA VAL A 293 -23.92 -15.62 1.14
C VAL A 293 -23.25 -15.68 2.50
N VAL A 294 -23.96 -15.19 3.51
CA VAL A 294 -23.56 -15.20 4.92
C VAL A 294 -24.77 -15.64 5.76
N GLY A 295 -24.50 -16.30 6.89
CA GLY A 295 -25.48 -16.58 7.93
C GLY A 295 -25.60 -18.06 8.31
N GLU A 296 -26.60 -18.39 9.14
CA GLU A 296 -26.85 -19.76 9.58
C GLU A 296 -28.21 -20.32 9.12
N VAL A 297 -28.27 -21.63 8.86
CA VAL A 297 -29.51 -22.36 8.59
C VAL A 297 -29.63 -23.48 9.61
N CYS A 298 -30.34 -23.19 10.71
CA CYS A 298 -30.64 -24.15 11.77
C CYS A 298 -32.05 -24.75 11.57
N GLN A 299 -32.13 -26.09 11.49
CA GLN A 299 -33.40 -26.81 11.61
C GLN A 299 -33.44 -27.59 12.93
N ASP A 300 -32.93 -28.81 12.95
CA ASP A 300 -32.64 -29.55 14.20
C ASP A 300 -31.16 -29.35 14.65
N VAL A 301 -30.31 -28.97 13.69
CA VAL A 301 -28.85 -28.82 13.77
C VAL A 301 -28.46 -27.74 12.75
N CYS A 302 -27.31 -27.06 12.91
CA CYS A 302 -27.00 -25.85 12.14
C CYS A 302 -26.00 -26.09 11.00
N LYS A 303 -26.26 -25.46 9.85
CA LYS A 303 -25.27 -25.27 8.77
C LYS A 303 -24.92 -23.80 8.65
N TYR A 304 -23.64 -23.49 8.68
CA TYR A 304 -23.12 -22.12 8.77
C TYR A 304 -22.47 -21.71 7.45
N TYR A 305 -22.60 -20.44 7.07
CA TYR A 305 -22.08 -19.87 5.82
C TYR A 305 -21.33 -18.57 6.12
N ARG A 306 -20.12 -18.44 5.58
CA ARG A 306 -19.29 -17.23 5.69
C ARG A 306 -18.74 -16.87 4.34
N THR A 307 -18.51 -15.60 4.10
CA THR A 307 -17.89 -15.14 2.85
C THR A 307 -16.46 -14.65 3.10
N LEU A 308 -15.55 -15.07 2.23
CA LEU A 308 -14.21 -14.54 2.08
C LEU A 308 -14.15 -13.81 0.73
N LEU A 309 -13.60 -12.60 0.69
CA LEU A 309 -13.37 -11.89 -0.57
C LEU A 309 -12.21 -10.91 -0.50
N ARG A 310 -11.57 -10.68 -1.64
CA ARG A 310 -10.48 -9.72 -1.81
C ARG A 310 -10.90 -8.65 -2.82
N PHE A 311 -10.53 -7.40 -2.57
CA PHE A 311 -10.62 -6.35 -3.58
C PHE A 311 -9.23 -6.08 -4.17
N ASP A 312 -9.16 -5.94 -5.48
CA ASP A 312 -7.94 -5.57 -6.20
C ASP A 312 -7.74 -4.05 -6.14
N LEU A 313 -6.74 -3.62 -5.36
CA LEU A 313 -6.38 -2.21 -5.19
C LEU A 313 -5.48 -1.67 -6.30
N GLY A 314 -5.01 -2.49 -7.25
CA GLY A 314 -4.07 -2.10 -8.31
C GLY A 314 -4.59 -1.05 -9.30
N SER A 315 -5.87 -0.67 -9.20
CA SER A 315 -6.46 0.45 -9.94
C SER A 315 -6.31 1.82 -9.25
N LEU A 316 -5.83 1.85 -8.00
CA LEU A 316 -5.49 3.10 -7.32
C LEU A 316 -4.11 3.59 -7.80
N PRO A 317 -3.92 4.89 -8.07
CA PRO A 317 -2.59 5.42 -8.36
C PRO A 317 -1.63 5.19 -7.18
N PRO A 318 -0.34 4.86 -7.45
CA PRO A 318 0.69 4.80 -6.43
C PRO A 318 0.76 6.09 -5.61
N GLY A 319 0.76 5.98 -4.28
CA GLY A 319 0.80 7.13 -3.38
C GLY A 319 -0.48 7.99 -3.31
N ALA A 320 -1.58 7.60 -3.98
CA ALA A 320 -2.85 8.31 -3.90
C ALA A 320 -3.30 8.48 -2.44
N TYR A 321 -3.68 9.70 -2.05
CA TYR A 321 -4.11 9.96 -0.67
C TYR A 321 -5.57 9.53 -0.50
N ILE A 322 -5.77 8.27 -0.08
CA ILE A 322 -7.07 7.77 0.33
C ILE A 322 -7.61 8.70 1.42
N GLU A 323 -8.74 9.35 1.17
CA GLU A 323 -9.42 10.22 2.12
C GLU A 323 -10.37 9.41 3.00
N ALA A 324 -11.14 8.52 2.36
CA ALA A 324 -12.09 7.62 3.00
C ALA A 324 -12.23 6.32 2.19
N ALA A 325 -12.42 5.21 2.89
CA ALA A 325 -12.89 3.96 2.29
C ALA A 325 -14.21 3.55 2.94
N THR A 326 -15.19 3.18 2.12
CA THR A 326 -16.51 2.71 2.57
C THR A 326 -16.86 1.39 1.91
N LEU A 327 -17.38 0.45 2.70
CA LEU A 327 -17.92 -0.81 2.21
C LEU A 327 -19.46 -0.69 2.20
N THR A 328 -20.09 -1.17 1.13
CA THR A 328 -21.55 -1.11 0.93
C THR A 328 -22.06 -2.45 0.39
N GLY A 329 -23.35 -2.75 0.57
CA GLY A 329 -23.92 -4.04 0.16
C GLY A 329 -23.75 -5.15 1.21
N VAL A 330 -23.51 -4.77 2.47
CA VAL A 330 -23.27 -5.64 3.64
C VAL A 330 -24.02 -5.12 4.88
N ASP A 331 -25.07 -4.32 4.67
CA ASP A 331 -25.73 -3.53 5.72
C ASP A 331 -26.43 -4.38 6.80
N ASP A 332 -26.75 -5.64 6.49
CA ASP A 332 -27.37 -6.64 7.38
C ASP A 332 -26.35 -7.62 8.00
N ILE A 333 -25.03 -7.34 7.92
CA ILE A 333 -23.97 -8.23 8.42
C ILE A 333 -23.34 -7.67 9.72
N ASP A 334 -23.40 -8.45 10.80
CA ASP A 334 -22.90 -8.05 12.13
C ASP A 334 -21.37 -8.20 12.30
N GLU A 335 -20.74 -9.24 11.71
CA GLU A 335 -19.32 -9.53 11.91
C GLU A 335 -18.52 -9.38 10.60
N ILE A 336 -17.65 -8.37 10.57
CA ILE A 336 -16.73 -8.08 9.44
C ILE A 336 -15.30 -7.99 9.97
N GLY A 337 -14.40 -8.81 9.42
CA GLY A 337 -12.99 -8.88 9.77
C GLY A 337 -12.07 -8.75 8.55
N ARG A 338 -10.79 -8.42 8.77
CA ARG A 338 -9.74 -8.62 7.77
C ARG A 338 -9.12 -10.01 7.95
N LEU A 339 -8.78 -10.66 6.84
CA LEU A 339 -8.00 -11.89 6.85
C LEU A 339 -6.50 -11.57 7.04
N THR A 340 -5.76 -12.49 7.65
CA THR A 340 -4.29 -12.38 7.82
C THR A 340 -3.50 -13.46 7.08
N LYS A 341 -4.15 -14.34 6.32
CA LYS A 341 -3.50 -15.34 5.44
C LYS A 341 -4.07 -15.30 4.04
N ALA A 342 -3.22 -15.57 3.05
CA ALA A 342 -3.65 -15.82 1.67
C ALA A 342 -4.54 -17.08 1.57
N TRP A 343 -5.41 -17.09 0.57
CA TRP A 343 -6.34 -18.18 0.28
C TRP A 343 -6.61 -18.27 -1.22
N THR A 344 -7.05 -19.43 -1.71
CA THR A 344 -7.28 -19.70 -3.15
C THR A 344 -8.72 -20.08 -3.44
N ASN A 345 -9.10 -20.25 -4.72
CA ASN A 345 -10.44 -20.76 -5.05
C ASN A 345 -10.68 -22.25 -4.72
N ASP A 346 -9.72 -22.91 -4.06
CA ASP A 346 -9.86 -24.25 -3.49
C ASP A 346 -10.07 -24.20 -1.94
N VAL A 347 -10.17 -22.99 -1.33
CA VAL A 347 -10.40 -22.74 0.10
C VAL A 347 -11.60 -23.50 0.68
N THR A 348 -11.48 -24.05 1.89
CA THR A 348 -12.56 -24.73 2.64
C THR A 348 -12.80 -24.08 4.00
N TRP A 349 -13.53 -24.74 4.89
CA TRP A 349 -13.80 -24.24 6.24
C TRP A 349 -12.55 -24.35 7.14
N ASP A 350 -11.81 -25.45 7.02
CA ASP A 350 -10.59 -25.72 7.78
C ASP A 350 -9.29 -25.49 6.99
N THR A 351 -9.32 -25.33 5.65
CA THR A 351 -8.11 -25.05 4.84
C THR A 351 -8.17 -23.75 4.01
N THR A 352 -7.02 -23.10 3.79
CA THR A 352 -6.88 -21.88 2.97
C THR A 352 -6.87 -22.15 1.46
N ASP A 353 -6.46 -23.35 1.05
CA ASP A 353 -6.16 -23.71 -0.34
C ASP A 353 -6.59 -25.14 -0.73
N GLY A 354 -7.39 -25.81 0.12
CA GLY A 354 -7.76 -27.21 -0.03
C GLY A 354 -6.78 -28.21 0.63
N SER A 355 -5.70 -27.74 1.24
CA SER A 355 -4.67 -28.58 1.87
C SER A 355 -4.00 -27.97 3.12
N THR A 356 -3.81 -26.66 3.17
CA THR A 356 -3.11 -25.93 4.24
C THR A 356 -4.11 -25.47 5.31
N GLU A 357 -3.99 -25.93 6.55
CA GLU A 357 -4.92 -25.61 7.63
C GLU A 357 -4.90 -24.12 8.06
N TRP A 358 -6.06 -23.57 8.44
CA TRP A 358 -6.15 -22.29 9.16
C TRP A 358 -5.49 -22.42 10.56
N THR A 359 -4.88 -21.35 11.07
CA THR A 359 -4.29 -21.34 12.41
C THR A 359 -5.36 -21.53 13.47
N TRP A 360 -5.17 -22.43 14.44
CA TRP A 360 -6.15 -22.60 15.52
C TRP A 360 -6.24 -21.36 16.43
N PRO A 361 -7.45 -20.91 16.82
CA PRO A 361 -8.76 -21.39 16.35
C PRO A 361 -9.00 -21.00 14.89
N THR A 362 -9.37 -22.00 14.08
CA THR A 362 -9.63 -21.85 12.63
C THR A 362 -10.72 -20.79 12.40
N LEU A 363 -10.97 -20.39 11.15
CA LEU A 363 -12.17 -19.59 10.86
C LEU A 363 -13.42 -20.30 11.42
N GLY A 364 -13.45 -21.64 11.41
CA GLY A 364 -14.44 -22.52 12.09
C GLY A 364 -14.49 -22.52 13.62
N GLY A 365 -13.45 -22.09 14.32
CA GLY A 365 -13.24 -22.35 15.74
C GLY A 365 -14.12 -21.57 16.71
N TYR A 366 -15.23 -22.17 17.14
CA TYR A 366 -15.98 -21.91 18.37
C TYR A 366 -16.25 -20.43 18.77
N PHE A 367 -17.23 -19.84 18.08
CA PHE A 367 -18.23 -18.92 18.64
C PHE A 367 -17.78 -17.77 19.57
N GLY A 368 -17.60 -16.57 18.98
CA GLY A 368 -17.68 -15.29 19.72
C GLY A 368 -16.34 -14.61 20.03
N GLY A 369 -15.30 -14.85 19.23
CA GLY A 369 -14.02 -14.15 19.34
C GLY A 369 -13.28 -14.08 18.00
N ALA A 370 -12.46 -13.03 17.83
CA ALA A 370 -11.49 -12.96 16.75
C ALA A 370 -10.54 -14.17 16.84
N GLY A 371 -10.48 -14.96 15.77
CA GLY A 371 -9.47 -16.01 15.61
C GLY A 371 -8.12 -15.41 15.25
N ASN A 372 -7.04 -16.19 15.36
CA ASN A 372 -5.70 -15.69 15.04
C ASN A 372 -5.59 -15.19 13.58
N ASP A 373 -6.34 -15.82 12.66
CA ASP A 373 -6.32 -15.51 11.23
C ASP A 373 -7.34 -14.43 10.79
N GLN A 374 -8.10 -13.84 11.73
CA GLN A 374 -9.10 -12.81 11.47
C GLN A 374 -9.08 -11.67 12.49
N VAL A 375 -8.91 -10.42 12.04
CA VAL A 375 -8.80 -9.26 12.94
C VAL A 375 -9.96 -8.29 12.69
N PRO A 376 -10.64 -7.76 13.73
CA PRO A 376 -11.66 -6.73 13.57
C PRO A 376 -11.13 -5.50 12.81
N ILE A 377 -12.00 -4.79 12.11
CA ILE A 377 -11.64 -3.61 11.32
C ILE A 377 -12.07 -2.34 12.07
N PRO A 378 -11.21 -1.75 12.93
CA PRO A 378 -11.56 -0.53 13.69
C PRO A 378 -11.62 0.72 12.80
N ASP A 379 -10.86 0.73 11.70
CA ASP A 379 -10.86 1.81 10.70
C ASP A 379 -10.58 1.21 9.31
N LEU A 380 -11.64 1.08 8.51
CA LEU A 380 -11.57 0.62 7.13
C LEU A 380 -10.72 1.54 6.24
N THR A 381 -10.72 2.85 6.51
CA THR A 381 -9.92 3.82 5.76
C THR A 381 -8.45 3.62 6.04
N GLN A 382 -8.06 3.40 7.30
CA GLN A 382 -6.67 3.10 7.65
C GLN A 382 -6.22 1.75 7.08
N LEU A 383 -7.02 0.69 7.23
CA LEU A 383 -6.71 -0.63 6.64
C LEU A 383 -6.49 -0.56 5.13
N THR A 384 -7.30 0.21 4.41
CA THR A 384 -7.15 0.37 2.95
C THR A 384 -5.87 1.15 2.60
N ARG A 385 -5.43 2.10 3.43
CA ARG A 385 -4.11 2.76 3.27
C ARG A 385 -2.96 1.79 3.51
N ASP A 386 -3.08 0.94 4.52
CA ASP A 386 -2.03 -0.02 4.90
C ASP A 386 -1.86 -1.12 3.85
N TRP A 387 -2.97 -1.54 3.21
CA TRP A 387 -2.94 -2.39 2.02
C TRP A 387 -2.34 -1.69 0.79
N GLN A 388 -2.63 -0.40 0.58
CA GLN A 388 -2.08 0.37 -0.54
C GLN A 388 -0.57 0.61 -0.40
N SER A 389 -0.07 0.82 0.82
CA SER A 389 1.36 1.06 1.08
C SER A 389 2.19 -0.21 1.19
N GLY A 390 1.56 -1.39 1.19
CA GLY A 390 2.21 -2.67 1.47
C GLY A 390 2.59 -2.88 2.94
N ALA A 391 2.21 -1.97 3.85
CA ALA A 391 2.47 -2.11 5.29
C ALA A 391 1.67 -3.26 5.93
N VAL A 392 0.59 -3.71 5.28
CA VAL A 392 -0.16 -4.92 5.60
C VAL A 392 -0.48 -5.63 4.28
N ALA A 393 -0.29 -6.94 4.21
CA ALA A 393 -0.68 -7.73 3.05
C ALA A 393 -2.21 -7.78 2.84
N ASN A 394 -2.66 -7.70 1.58
CA ASN A 394 -4.08 -7.67 1.23
C ASN A 394 -4.63 -9.07 0.96
N HIS A 395 -4.99 -9.77 2.03
CA HIS A 395 -5.72 -11.03 1.96
C HIS A 395 -7.25 -10.86 1.92
N GLY A 396 -7.75 -9.62 2.03
CA GLY A 396 -9.16 -9.29 1.94
C GLY A 396 -9.93 -9.39 3.26
N PHE A 397 -11.24 -9.63 3.12
CA PHE A 397 -12.26 -9.55 4.15
C PHE A 397 -12.89 -10.91 4.44
N PHE A 398 -13.39 -11.03 5.67
CA PHE A 398 -14.21 -12.11 6.18
C PHE A 398 -15.58 -11.56 6.66
N PHE A 399 -16.65 -12.30 6.40
CA PHE A 399 -18.02 -11.94 6.79
C PHE A 399 -18.74 -13.11 7.49
N ALA A 400 -19.36 -12.82 8.63
CA ALA A 400 -20.20 -13.74 9.41
C ALA A 400 -21.41 -12.99 10.03
N GLU A 401 -22.45 -13.74 10.42
CA GLU A 401 -23.54 -13.22 11.27
C GLU A 401 -23.22 -13.44 12.76
N ALA A 402 -23.69 -12.53 13.61
CA ALA A 402 -23.55 -12.69 15.05
C ALA A 402 -24.61 -13.67 15.61
N LEU A 403 -24.18 -14.53 16.52
CA LEU A 403 -24.90 -15.71 17.04
C LEU A 403 -26.21 -15.43 17.84
N ALA A 404 -26.67 -14.18 17.83
CA ALA A 404 -27.89 -13.73 18.50
C ALA A 404 -29.13 -13.78 17.59
N SER A 405 -28.97 -13.72 16.25
CA SER A 405 -30.05 -13.69 15.24
C SER A 405 -30.48 -15.09 14.77
N ARG A 406 -30.84 -15.98 15.71
CA ARG A 406 -31.17 -17.41 15.44
C ARG A 406 -32.45 -17.69 14.63
N GLN A 407 -32.84 -16.80 13.71
CA GLN A 407 -34.08 -16.93 12.95
C GLN A 407 -34.13 -16.17 11.62
N ASP A 408 -33.03 -15.57 11.17
CA ASP A 408 -32.99 -14.85 9.90
C ASP A 408 -32.53 -15.74 8.71
N PRO A 409 -32.97 -15.44 7.48
CA PRO A 409 -32.61 -16.20 6.29
C PRO A 409 -31.23 -15.78 5.75
N LEU A 410 -30.50 -16.71 5.13
CA LEU A 410 -29.23 -16.44 4.44
C LEU A 410 -29.27 -15.16 3.60
N VAL A 411 -28.36 -14.23 3.92
CA VAL A 411 -28.22 -12.95 3.25
C VAL A 411 -27.28 -13.12 2.06
N GLU A 412 -27.74 -12.84 0.83
CA GLU A 412 -26.87 -12.69 -0.36
C GLU A 412 -26.33 -11.25 -0.37
N ILE A 413 -25.00 -11.10 -0.31
CA ILE A 413 -24.31 -9.80 -0.29
C ILE A 413 -23.72 -9.45 -1.66
N ASP A 414 -23.73 -8.17 -2.02
CA ASP A 414 -23.07 -7.63 -3.22
C ASP A 414 -22.09 -6.52 -2.80
N PRO A 415 -20.94 -6.91 -2.20
CA PRO A 415 -20.06 -5.98 -1.50
C PRO A 415 -19.25 -5.13 -2.49
N VAL A 416 -19.37 -3.81 -2.35
CA VAL A 416 -18.61 -2.82 -3.12
C VAL A 416 -17.77 -1.96 -2.17
N LEU A 417 -16.45 -2.04 -2.31
CA LEU A 417 -15.50 -1.15 -1.63
C LEU A 417 -15.31 0.11 -2.48
N SER A 418 -15.79 1.23 -1.96
CA SER A 418 -15.65 2.55 -2.56
C SER A 418 -14.55 3.33 -1.85
N ILE A 419 -13.52 3.70 -2.60
CA ILE A 419 -12.32 4.38 -2.11
C ILE A 419 -12.35 5.80 -2.67
N GLN A 420 -12.61 6.77 -1.79
CA GLN A 420 -12.43 8.19 -2.09
C GLN A 420 -10.99 8.56 -1.83
N TYR A 421 -10.33 9.13 -2.82
CA TYR A 421 -8.98 9.64 -2.73
C TYR A 421 -8.90 10.93 -3.52
N ALA A 422 -8.16 11.90 -3.01
CA ALA A 422 -7.57 12.84 -3.95
C ALA A 422 -6.55 12.04 -4.78
N GLN A 423 -6.62 12.10 -6.11
CA GLN A 423 -5.33 12.13 -6.81
C GLN A 423 -4.58 13.29 -6.18
N THR A 424 -3.29 13.12 -5.95
CA THR A 424 -2.49 14.17 -5.34
C THR A 424 -2.50 15.40 -6.25
N GLU A 425 -3.40 16.34 -5.96
CA GLU A 425 -3.12 17.79 -5.99
C GLU A 425 -2.18 18.16 -4.82
N ASP A 426 -1.21 17.28 -4.53
CA ASP A 426 0.13 17.77 -4.31
C ASP A 426 0.59 18.22 -5.71
N PRO A 427 1.07 19.46 -5.94
CA PRO A 427 1.56 19.90 -7.25
C PRO A 427 2.79 19.11 -7.77
N ASP A 428 3.14 18.00 -7.11
CA ASP A 428 4.12 16.99 -7.45
C ASP A 428 3.57 15.79 -8.25
N SER A 429 2.27 15.66 -8.53
CA SER A 429 1.79 14.60 -9.44
C SER A 429 2.24 14.81 -10.90
N ALA A 430 2.59 16.05 -11.28
CA ALA A 430 3.33 16.32 -12.51
C ALA A 430 4.79 15.81 -12.47
N ALA A 431 5.36 15.60 -11.28
CA ALA A 431 6.74 15.14 -11.11
C ALA A 431 6.90 13.62 -11.31
N GLN A 432 5.83 12.82 -11.21
CA GLN A 432 5.88 11.41 -11.62
C GLN A 432 5.91 11.23 -13.14
N GLY A 433 5.42 12.21 -13.92
CA GLY A 433 5.66 12.25 -15.36
C GLY A 433 7.15 12.45 -15.65
N ASN A 434 7.77 13.41 -14.98
CA ASN A 434 9.19 13.72 -15.17
C ASN A 434 10.14 12.66 -14.59
N SER A 435 9.84 12.03 -13.44
CA SER A 435 10.69 10.95 -12.93
C SER A 435 10.65 9.71 -13.83
N LEU A 436 9.57 9.54 -14.59
CA LEU A 436 9.44 8.49 -15.59
C LEU A 436 10.22 8.84 -16.85
N GLU A 437 10.09 10.06 -17.39
CA GLU A 437 10.89 10.55 -18.53
C GLU A 437 12.40 10.48 -18.21
N ASP A 438 12.83 11.06 -17.07
CA ASP A 438 14.23 11.01 -16.60
C ASP A 438 14.77 9.56 -16.56
N TYR A 439 14.08 8.64 -15.87
CA TYR A 439 14.55 7.26 -15.71
C TYR A 439 14.48 6.46 -17.04
N THR A 440 13.59 6.82 -17.98
CA THR A 440 13.62 6.25 -19.34
C THR A 440 14.78 6.76 -20.19
N GLU A 441 15.16 8.04 -20.07
CA GLU A 441 16.31 8.59 -20.81
C GLU A 441 17.65 8.11 -20.23
N ASP A 442 17.79 8.09 -18.91
CA ASP A 442 19.04 7.68 -18.23
C ASP A 442 19.31 6.17 -18.37
N ALA A 443 18.30 5.31 -18.16
CA ALA A 443 18.47 3.85 -18.26
C ALA A 443 18.21 3.28 -19.68
N GLY A 444 17.71 4.09 -20.62
CA GLY A 444 17.42 3.66 -22.00
C GLY A 444 16.27 2.66 -22.15
N ILE A 445 15.37 2.61 -21.17
CA ILE A 445 14.26 1.65 -21.07
C ILE A 445 12.90 2.27 -21.46
N SER A 446 11.87 1.43 -21.59
CA SER A 446 10.51 1.92 -21.90
C SER A 446 9.82 2.54 -20.68
N ALA A 447 8.90 3.50 -20.89
CA ALA A 447 8.12 4.11 -19.81
C ALA A 447 7.27 3.10 -19.00
N ALA A 448 6.91 1.95 -19.59
CA ALA A 448 6.24 0.89 -18.84
C ALA A 448 7.20 0.16 -17.88
N GLU A 449 8.44 -0.08 -18.32
CA GLU A 449 9.47 -0.75 -17.54
C GLU A 449 10.07 0.17 -16.46
N ALA A 450 10.27 1.44 -16.79
CA ALA A 450 10.64 2.48 -15.82
C ALA A 450 9.62 2.58 -14.67
N ALA A 451 8.33 2.53 -14.99
CA ALA A 451 7.27 2.55 -13.98
C ALA A 451 7.28 1.26 -13.13
N ARG A 452 7.53 0.09 -13.74
CA ARG A 452 7.65 -1.19 -13.05
C ARG A 452 8.80 -1.18 -12.04
N ARG A 453 10.01 -0.79 -12.47
CA ARG A 453 11.20 -0.75 -11.60
C ARG A 453 11.05 0.23 -10.44
N LEU A 454 10.53 1.44 -10.69
CA LEU A 454 10.26 2.41 -9.60
C LEU A 454 9.22 1.89 -8.60
N GLN A 455 8.18 1.17 -9.05
CA GLN A 455 7.20 0.53 -8.15
C GLN A 455 7.81 -0.60 -7.33
N LEU A 456 8.76 -1.37 -7.88
CA LEU A 456 9.49 -2.39 -7.13
C LEU A 456 10.42 -1.76 -6.10
N GLN A 457 11.13 -0.68 -6.44
CA GLN A 457 11.98 0.07 -5.52
C GLN A 457 11.21 0.62 -4.32
N ASP A 458 10.01 1.19 -4.51
CA ASP A 458 9.15 1.62 -3.40
C ASP A 458 8.64 0.43 -2.55
N ARG A 459 8.29 -0.70 -3.17
CA ARG A 459 7.80 -1.91 -2.46
C ARG A 459 8.88 -2.59 -1.61
N PHE A 460 10.06 -2.86 -2.17
CA PHE A 460 11.16 -3.43 -1.38
C PHE A 460 11.74 -2.40 -0.39
N GLY A 461 11.77 -1.11 -0.74
CA GLY A 461 12.23 -0.04 0.15
C GLY A 461 11.40 0.10 1.44
N SER A 462 10.15 -0.35 1.46
CA SER A 462 9.33 -0.42 2.68
C SER A 462 9.58 -1.68 3.51
N LEU A 463 10.16 -2.73 2.91
CA LEU A 463 10.44 -4.03 3.53
C LEU A 463 11.91 -4.26 3.87
N ASN A 464 12.84 -3.41 3.46
CA ASN A 464 14.29 -3.66 3.56
C ASN A 464 14.75 -4.11 4.95
N GLY A 465 14.29 -3.44 6.01
CA GLY A 465 14.62 -3.82 7.40
C GLY A 465 13.92 -5.10 7.87
N ALA A 466 12.76 -5.45 7.31
CA ALA A 466 12.10 -6.73 7.61
C ALA A 466 12.79 -7.91 6.89
N ILE A 467 13.40 -7.66 5.72
CA ILE A 467 14.23 -8.64 4.99
C ILE A 467 15.55 -8.86 5.73
N GLU A 468 16.18 -7.79 6.24
CA GLU A 468 17.35 -7.83 7.12
C GLU A 468 17.04 -8.60 8.43
N ASP A 469 15.94 -8.29 9.11
CA ASP A 469 15.49 -9.00 10.32
C ASP A 469 15.13 -10.49 10.09
N ALA A 470 14.78 -10.87 8.86
CA ALA A 470 14.39 -12.25 8.48
C ALA A 470 15.58 -13.16 8.12
N ILE A 471 16.81 -12.66 8.15
CA ILE A 471 18.04 -13.40 7.82
C ILE A 471 18.99 -13.28 9.01
N ASP A 472 19.70 -14.36 9.37
CA ASP A 472 20.69 -14.28 10.46
C ASP A 472 21.78 -13.25 10.09
N PRO A 473 22.13 -12.28 10.96
CA PRO A 473 23.17 -11.29 10.65
C PRO A 473 24.55 -11.88 10.31
N ALA A 474 24.85 -13.11 10.75
CA ALA A 474 26.06 -13.82 10.33
C ALA A 474 26.01 -14.30 8.86
N ASP A 475 24.82 -14.31 8.27
CA ASP A 475 24.52 -14.79 6.92
C ASP A 475 24.06 -13.69 5.96
N PHE A 476 23.60 -12.52 6.43
CA PHE A 476 23.15 -11.41 5.60
C PHE A 476 24.31 -10.65 4.93
N GLY A 477 24.34 -10.60 3.60
CA GLY A 477 25.39 -9.95 2.81
C GLY A 477 25.01 -8.62 2.18
N GLY A 478 23.89 -8.02 2.58
CA GLY A 478 23.37 -6.77 2.02
C GLY A 478 22.33 -6.96 0.90
N THR A 479 21.83 -5.83 0.38
CA THR A 479 20.75 -5.78 -0.63
C THR A 479 20.96 -4.67 -1.66
N TRP A 480 20.58 -4.91 -2.92
CA TRP A 480 20.66 -3.92 -3.99
C TRP A 480 19.63 -4.17 -5.10
N PHE A 481 19.56 -3.26 -6.06
CA PHE A 481 18.81 -3.44 -7.31
C PHE A 481 19.80 -3.61 -8.46
N ASP A 482 19.71 -4.74 -9.16
CA ASP A 482 20.58 -5.03 -10.30
C ASP A 482 19.97 -4.47 -11.58
N ASP A 483 20.42 -3.29 -12.00
CA ASP A 483 19.94 -2.65 -13.23
C ASP A 483 20.27 -3.45 -14.51
N ASN A 484 21.25 -4.38 -14.45
CA ASN A 484 21.65 -5.26 -15.55
C ASN A 484 20.75 -6.51 -15.65
N ASP A 485 20.20 -7.00 -14.54
CA ASP A 485 19.21 -8.08 -14.48
C ASP A 485 17.79 -7.53 -14.25
N ASP A 486 17.31 -6.78 -15.23
CA ASP A 486 15.97 -6.20 -15.30
C ASP A 486 15.51 -5.37 -14.08
N GLY A 487 16.44 -4.82 -13.29
CA GLY A 487 16.10 -4.06 -12.08
C GLY A 487 15.50 -4.94 -10.99
N ARG A 488 15.87 -6.23 -10.94
CA ARG A 488 15.41 -7.17 -9.91
C ARG A 488 16.16 -6.93 -8.59
N PHE A 489 15.48 -7.18 -7.49
CA PHE A 489 16.03 -6.99 -6.16
C PHE A 489 16.94 -8.16 -5.79
N LYS A 490 18.13 -7.88 -5.26
CA LYS A 490 19.12 -8.89 -4.89
C LYS A 490 19.29 -8.91 -3.38
N ILE A 491 19.29 -10.11 -2.82
CA ILE A 491 19.51 -10.36 -1.39
C ILE A 491 20.74 -11.26 -1.28
N ALA A 492 21.85 -10.72 -0.81
CA ALA A 492 23.08 -11.48 -0.65
C ALA A 492 23.04 -12.36 0.62
N ILE A 493 23.40 -13.62 0.47
CA ILE A 493 23.46 -14.62 1.54
C ILE A 493 24.84 -15.26 1.56
N LYS A 494 25.55 -15.12 2.68
CA LYS A 494 26.87 -15.71 2.87
C LYS A 494 26.80 -17.24 2.84
N THR A 495 27.47 -17.87 1.87
CA THR A 495 27.51 -19.32 1.76
C THR A 495 28.66 -19.83 0.90
N ASN A 496 29.23 -20.98 1.29
CA ASN A 496 30.23 -21.69 0.48
C ASN A 496 29.57 -22.60 -0.58
N GLN A 497 28.26 -22.49 -0.80
CA GLN A 497 27.51 -23.24 -1.80
C GLN A 497 27.20 -22.37 -3.02
N PRO A 498 27.09 -22.93 -4.24
CA PRO A 498 26.77 -22.15 -5.46
C PRO A 498 25.39 -21.48 -5.45
N SER A 499 24.56 -21.75 -4.46
CA SER A 499 23.24 -21.15 -4.25
C SER A 499 22.96 -21.13 -2.74
N PRO A 500 22.20 -20.13 -2.23
CA PRO A 500 21.80 -20.11 -0.82
C PRO A 500 20.97 -21.35 -0.45
N PRO A 501 21.27 -22.06 0.65
CA PRO A 501 20.46 -23.18 1.10
C PRO A 501 19.17 -22.67 1.76
N ASN A 502 18.01 -23.27 1.46
CA ASN A 502 16.69 -22.83 1.96
C ASN A 502 16.66 -22.51 3.46
N ALA A 503 17.33 -23.30 4.31
CA ALA A 503 17.39 -23.08 5.76
C ALA A 503 18.05 -21.76 6.22
N LYS A 504 18.58 -20.93 5.29
CA LYS A 504 19.06 -19.56 5.54
C LYS A 504 18.14 -18.46 4.99
N ILE A 505 17.16 -18.84 4.17
CA ILE A 505 16.32 -17.91 3.40
C ILE A 505 14.82 -18.16 3.57
N GLU A 506 14.39 -19.27 4.16
CA GLU A 506 12.98 -19.69 4.29
C GLU A 506 12.08 -18.57 4.85
N ASP A 507 12.48 -17.94 5.97
CA ASP A 507 11.73 -16.82 6.58
C ASP A 507 11.64 -15.59 5.65
N ALA A 508 12.67 -15.34 4.83
CA ALA A 508 12.68 -14.26 3.83
C ALA A 508 11.94 -14.63 2.54
N GLU A 509 11.98 -15.90 2.11
CA GLU A 509 11.19 -16.44 1.00
C GLU A 509 9.69 -16.32 1.32
N ASP A 510 9.28 -16.70 2.54
CA ASP A 510 7.91 -16.58 3.03
C ASP A 510 7.47 -15.11 3.14
N LEU A 511 8.29 -14.22 3.72
CA LEU A 511 8.02 -12.78 3.78
C LEU A 511 7.80 -12.18 2.38
N LEU A 512 8.62 -12.56 1.39
CA LEU A 512 8.47 -12.08 0.02
C LEU A 512 7.29 -12.73 -0.70
N ALA A 513 6.91 -13.96 -0.36
CA ALA A 513 5.72 -14.62 -0.89
C ALA A 513 4.43 -13.94 -0.37
N ASP A 514 4.35 -13.65 0.93
CA ASP A 514 3.21 -12.97 1.56
C ASP A 514 2.95 -11.56 1.00
N HIS A 515 3.99 -10.91 0.48
CA HIS A 515 3.93 -9.57 -0.12
C HIS A 515 3.85 -9.56 -1.66
N ASP A 516 3.64 -10.71 -2.32
CA ASP A 516 3.63 -10.87 -3.79
C ASP A 516 4.91 -10.28 -4.46
N LEU A 517 6.08 -10.55 -3.87
CA LEU A 517 7.40 -10.04 -4.29
C LEU A 517 8.45 -11.13 -4.58
N LEU A 518 8.22 -12.39 -4.18
CA LEU A 518 9.22 -13.47 -4.33
C LEU A 518 9.71 -13.65 -5.77
N SER A 519 8.85 -13.45 -6.78
CA SER A 519 9.25 -13.53 -8.20
C SER A 519 10.12 -12.35 -8.69
N GLU A 520 10.16 -11.25 -7.94
CA GLU A 520 10.84 -10.00 -8.32
C GLU A 520 12.20 -9.84 -7.61
N ALA A 521 12.54 -10.78 -6.70
CA ALA A 521 13.83 -10.86 -6.03
C ALA A 521 14.63 -12.11 -6.42
N ASP A 522 15.94 -12.09 -6.19
CA ASP A 522 16.80 -13.27 -6.19
C ASP A 522 17.71 -13.31 -4.95
N PHE A 523 17.87 -14.50 -4.38
CA PHE A 523 18.85 -14.77 -3.33
C PHE A 523 20.19 -15.15 -3.96
N VAL A 524 21.21 -14.34 -3.71
CA VAL A 524 22.54 -14.46 -4.32
C VAL A 524 23.52 -15.04 -3.30
N ALA A 525 24.26 -16.08 -3.70
CA ALA A 525 25.32 -16.64 -2.86
C ALA A 525 26.56 -15.73 -2.88
N VAL A 526 27.03 -15.30 -1.70
CA VAL A 526 28.21 -14.45 -1.52
C VAL A 526 29.22 -15.05 -0.53
N GLU A 527 30.46 -14.55 -0.52
CA GLU A 527 31.54 -15.09 0.33
C GLU A 527 31.63 -14.39 1.70
N PHE A 528 31.31 -13.09 1.75
CA PHE A 528 31.35 -12.25 2.95
C PHE A 528 29.95 -11.74 3.33
N ASN A 529 29.68 -11.60 4.63
CA ASN A 529 28.48 -10.92 5.12
C ASN A 529 28.73 -9.40 5.25
N GLU A 530 27.68 -8.60 5.46
CA GLU A 530 27.78 -7.14 5.48
C GLU A 530 28.71 -6.64 6.61
N ALA A 531 28.63 -7.25 7.79
CA ALA A 531 29.49 -6.91 8.93
C ALA A 531 30.99 -7.19 8.67
N GLU A 532 31.32 -8.25 7.93
CA GLU A 532 32.70 -8.55 7.53
C GLU A 532 33.24 -7.59 6.46
N LEU A 533 32.36 -7.04 5.61
CA LEU A 533 32.75 -5.99 4.67
C LEU A 533 32.98 -4.65 5.40
N ASP A 534 32.14 -4.31 6.37
CA ASP A 534 32.32 -3.14 7.23
C ASP A 534 33.62 -3.22 8.06
N ASP A 535 33.86 -4.34 8.75
CA ASP A 535 35.11 -4.57 9.51
C ASP A 535 36.36 -4.46 8.60
N ALA A 536 36.31 -5.03 7.39
CA ALA A 536 37.40 -4.94 6.43
C ALA A 536 37.60 -3.53 5.85
N GLN A 537 36.51 -2.79 5.62
CA GLN A 537 36.55 -1.39 5.22
C GLN A 537 37.24 -0.54 6.28
N ASP A 538 36.91 -0.74 7.55
CA ASP A 538 37.50 -0.02 8.68
C ASP A 538 39.01 -0.33 8.83
N ASP A 539 39.42 -1.59 8.71
CA ASP A 539 40.83 -1.99 8.75
C ASP A 539 41.65 -1.39 7.59
N VAL A 540 41.15 -1.43 6.35
CA VAL A 540 41.82 -0.82 5.19
C VAL A 540 41.83 0.72 5.30
N SER A 541 40.74 1.32 5.78
CA SER A 541 40.65 2.77 6.04
C SER A 541 41.65 3.22 7.10
N ALA A 542 41.81 2.45 8.19
CA ALA A 542 42.80 2.72 9.21
C ALA A 542 44.24 2.62 8.68
N ALA A 543 44.53 1.59 7.88
CA ALA A 543 45.84 1.38 7.25
C ALA A 543 46.19 2.47 6.21
N LEU A 544 45.19 3.00 5.50
CA LEU A 544 45.36 4.04 4.48
C LEU A 544 45.07 5.47 4.95
N SER A 545 44.70 5.64 6.22
CA SER A 545 44.37 6.93 6.86
C SER A 545 45.24 8.12 6.44
N THR A 546 46.56 7.96 6.35
CA THR A 546 47.47 9.06 5.92
C THR A 546 47.29 9.50 4.45
N LEU A 547 46.83 8.60 3.57
CA LEU A 547 46.49 8.91 2.18
C LEU A 547 45.04 9.42 2.07
N THR A 548 44.13 8.89 2.89
CA THR A 548 42.75 9.39 3.02
C THR A 548 42.72 10.84 3.52
N ASP A 549 43.46 11.14 4.59
CA ASP A 549 43.68 12.49 5.15
C ASP A 549 44.31 13.47 4.14
N ALA A 550 45.00 12.94 3.12
CA ALA A 550 45.61 13.73 2.06
C ALA A 550 44.68 13.93 0.85
N GLY A 551 43.43 13.42 0.89
CA GLY A 551 42.48 13.46 -0.22
C GLY A 551 42.92 12.63 -1.43
N LYS A 552 43.73 11.57 -1.21
CA LYS A 552 44.33 10.76 -2.28
C LYS A 552 43.67 9.41 -2.48
N VAL A 553 42.91 8.92 -1.50
CA VAL A 553 42.15 7.67 -1.60
C VAL A 553 40.85 7.76 -0.80
N THR A 554 39.81 7.08 -1.28
CA THR A 554 38.61 6.70 -0.51
C THR A 554 38.54 5.18 -0.39
N VAL A 555 37.82 4.69 0.61
CA VAL A 555 37.59 3.25 0.83
C VAL A 555 36.11 3.07 1.15
N SER A 556 35.44 2.13 0.49
CA SER A 556 34.05 1.79 0.75
C SER A 556 33.78 0.30 0.60
N ALA A 557 32.91 -0.25 1.44
CA ALA A 557 32.29 -1.55 1.21
C ALA A 557 31.30 -1.47 0.05
N ASP A 558 31.30 -2.48 -0.81
CA ASP A 558 30.38 -2.64 -1.94
C ASP A 558 29.73 -4.02 -1.87
N VAL A 559 28.42 -4.03 -1.61
CA VAL A 559 27.62 -5.25 -1.41
C VAL A 559 27.32 -5.99 -2.71
N GLU A 560 27.31 -5.30 -3.86
CA GLU A 560 27.12 -5.90 -5.19
C GLU A 560 28.41 -6.59 -5.66
N LEU A 561 29.56 -5.97 -5.41
CA LEU A 561 30.88 -6.59 -5.62
C LEU A 561 31.25 -7.63 -4.54
N ASN A 562 30.53 -7.66 -3.43
CA ASN A 562 30.84 -8.39 -2.19
C ASN A 562 32.31 -8.22 -1.76
N GLY A 563 32.74 -6.97 -1.70
CA GLY A 563 34.15 -6.61 -1.51
C GLY A 563 34.34 -5.15 -1.15
N LEU A 564 35.57 -4.67 -1.28
CA LEU A 564 35.92 -3.27 -1.06
C LEU A 564 36.20 -2.57 -2.40
N LEU A 565 35.76 -1.33 -2.51
CA LEU A 565 36.18 -0.40 -3.54
C LEU A 565 37.14 0.62 -2.91
N VAL A 566 38.33 0.75 -3.49
CA VAL A 566 39.30 1.79 -3.18
C VAL A 566 39.48 2.66 -4.41
N GLU A 567 39.04 3.91 -4.33
CA GLU A 567 39.26 4.88 -5.39
C GLU A 567 40.54 5.66 -5.06
N GLU A 568 41.51 5.67 -5.97
CA GLU A 568 42.81 6.34 -5.78
C GLU A 568 43.01 7.48 -6.79
N ALA A 569 43.71 8.54 -6.37
CA ALA A 569 43.88 9.72 -7.20
C ALA A 569 44.74 9.38 -8.42
N THR A 570 44.37 9.89 -9.59
CA THR A 570 45.22 9.85 -10.80
C THR A 570 46.61 10.48 -10.61
N THR A 571 46.82 11.23 -9.52
CA THR A 571 48.09 11.83 -9.10
C THR A 571 48.86 11.02 -8.03
N ILE A 572 48.35 9.88 -7.57
CA ILE A 572 49.00 9.02 -6.57
C ILE A 572 50.38 8.55 -7.05
N THR A 573 51.38 8.57 -6.16
CA THR A 573 52.73 8.14 -6.55
C THR A 573 52.87 6.61 -6.51
N PRO A 574 53.82 6.01 -7.26
CA PRO A 574 54.01 4.56 -7.25
C PRO A 574 54.33 3.95 -5.88
N THR A 575 54.88 4.75 -4.95
CA THR A 575 55.11 4.32 -3.56
C THR A 575 53.80 4.27 -2.78
N GLU A 576 52.93 5.26 -2.96
CA GLU A 576 51.63 5.38 -2.27
C GLU A 576 50.65 4.32 -2.79
N HIS A 577 50.59 4.09 -4.10
CA HIS A 577 49.89 2.92 -4.68
C HIS A 577 50.43 1.58 -4.14
N GLY A 578 51.73 1.51 -3.84
CA GLY A 578 52.35 0.39 -3.13
C GLY A 578 51.84 0.20 -1.70
N GLN A 579 51.39 1.27 -1.03
CA GLN A 579 50.73 1.21 0.28
C GLN A 579 49.28 0.77 0.14
N VAL A 580 48.54 1.32 -0.83
CA VAL A 580 47.15 0.92 -1.16
C VAL A 580 47.07 -0.59 -1.44
N THR A 581 47.88 -1.08 -2.37
CA THR A 581 47.95 -2.51 -2.71
C THR A 581 48.42 -3.40 -1.56
N THR A 582 49.20 -2.87 -0.61
CA THR A 582 49.60 -3.61 0.60
C THR A 582 48.46 -3.70 1.61
N ALA A 583 47.72 -2.62 1.87
CA ALA A 583 46.58 -2.61 2.79
C ALA A 583 45.40 -3.45 2.26
N ALA A 584 45.08 -3.31 0.97
CA ALA A 584 44.12 -4.16 0.28
C ALA A 584 44.48 -5.66 0.40
N GLY A 585 45.77 -5.99 0.46
CA GLY A 585 46.27 -7.35 0.65
C GLY A 585 46.33 -7.85 2.11
N THR A 586 45.85 -7.08 3.09
CA THR A 586 45.78 -7.51 4.51
C THR A 586 44.41 -7.99 4.97
N VAL A 587 43.36 -7.77 4.18
CA VAL A 587 41.99 -8.24 4.46
C VAL A 587 41.60 -9.37 3.52
N ASP A 588 40.62 -10.18 3.93
CA ASP A 588 40.12 -11.31 3.13
C ASP A 588 39.17 -10.89 1.98
N PRO A 589 38.28 -9.88 2.10
CA PRO A 589 37.41 -9.45 1.01
C PRO A 589 38.14 -8.95 -0.24
N PRO A 590 37.65 -9.27 -1.45
CA PRO A 590 38.26 -8.80 -2.69
C PRO A 590 38.21 -7.28 -2.77
N THR A 591 39.38 -6.66 -2.95
CA THR A 591 39.49 -5.20 -3.07
C THR A 591 39.74 -4.78 -4.52
N THR A 592 38.82 -3.99 -5.06
CA THR A 592 38.94 -3.35 -6.39
C THR A 592 39.56 -1.99 -6.22
N ILE A 593 40.64 -1.69 -6.97
CA ILE A 593 41.30 -0.38 -6.95
C ILE A 593 41.04 0.31 -8.29
N VAL A 594 40.48 1.53 -8.27
CA VAL A 594 40.17 2.34 -9.46
C VAL A 594 40.82 3.71 -9.37
N ALA A 595 41.31 4.23 -10.50
CA ALA A 595 41.90 5.57 -10.56
C ALA A 595 40.85 6.61 -10.99
N VAL A 596 40.66 7.66 -10.18
CA VAL A 596 39.70 8.75 -10.44
C VAL A 596 40.36 10.13 -10.35
N ASP A 597 39.66 11.23 -10.64
CA ASP A 597 40.26 12.56 -10.50
C ASP A 597 40.55 12.87 -9.02
N GLU A 598 41.64 13.58 -8.74
CA GLU A 598 41.98 13.98 -7.37
C GLU A 598 40.90 14.92 -6.78
N THR A 599 40.12 15.62 -7.62
CA THR A 599 38.96 16.39 -7.15
C THR A 599 37.83 15.53 -6.60
N ASP A 600 37.72 14.28 -7.04
CA ASP A 600 36.61 13.39 -6.66
C ASP A 600 36.90 12.65 -5.33
N LEU A 601 38.15 12.73 -4.84
CA LEU A 601 38.64 12.05 -3.61
C LEU A 601 38.99 12.99 -2.48
N ARG A 602 39.11 14.29 -2.76
CA ARG A 602 39.40 15.30 -1.75
C ARG A 602 38.16 15.62 -0.95
N MET A 603 38.03 14.97 0.20
CA MET A 603 37.46 15.64 1.37
C MET A 603 38.54 16.59 1.92
N GLU A 604 38.25 17.89 2.05
CA GLU A 604 39.22 18.85 2.56
C GLU A 604 39.45 18.70 4.08
N ALA A 605 40.63 18.23 4.47
CA ALA A 605 40.99 18.05 5.88
C ALA A 605 41.37 19.36 6.61
N ARG A 606 41.02 19.41 7.92
CA ARG A 606 41.47 20.33 8.99
C ARG A 606 40.71 21.66 9.12
N GLU A 607 40.50 22.21 10.32
CA GLU A 607 41.25 22.09 11.59
C GLU A 607 40.48 21.42 12.75
N GLU A 608 41.13 21.24 13.91
CA GLU A 608 40.45 20.90 15.17
C GLU A 608 39.73 22.17 15.65
N LEU A 609 38.57 22.45 15.04
CA LEU A 609 37.87 23.72 15.21
C LEU A 609 37.42 23.88 16.66
N ASP A 610 37.70 25.04 17.26
CA ASP A 610 37.30 25.33 18.64
C ASP A 610 35.80 25.07 18.82
N PRO A 611 35.40 24.47 19.96
CA PRO A 611 34.08 23.88 20.09
C PRO A 611 32.98 24.93 20.15
N CYS A 612 31.88 24.62 19.47
CA CYS A 612 30.65 25.41 19.53
C CYS A 612 30.01 25.31 20.91
N GLY A 613 29.54 26.42 21.46
CA GLY A 613 28.99 26.49 22.81
C GLY A 613 27.72 27.32 22.91
N LEU A 614 26.92 27.05 23.93
CA LEU A 614 25.80 27.93 24.30
C LEU A 614 26.34 29.11 25.11
N ALA A 615 26.26 30.30 24.53
CA ALA A 615 26.49 31.54 25.25
C ALA A 615 25.46 31.73 26.39
N PRO A 616 25.75 32.54 27.44
CA PRO A 616 24.85 32.68 28.59
C PRO A 616 23.47 33.27 28.29
N ASN A 617 23.28 33.86 27.11
CA ASN A 617 22.00 34.33 26.57
C ASN A 617 21.18 33.22 25.88
N GLY A 618 21.71 31.99 25.79
CA GLY A 618 21.09 30.85 25.12
C GLY A 618 21.39 30.73 23.63
N TRP A 619 22.23 31.62 23.07
CA TRP A 619 22.56 31.58 21.65
C TRP A 619 23.69 30.59 21.39
N LEU A 620 23.63 29.94 20.23
CA LEU A 620 24.68 29.05 19.77
C LEU A 620 25.82 29.88 19.15
N ALA A 621 26.97 29.85 19.81
CA ALA A 621 28.21 30.48 19.38
C ALA A 621 29.16 29.44 18.80
N CYS A 622 29.79 29.76 17.66
CA CYS A 622 30.82 28.92 17.05
C CYS A 622 31.97 29.83 16.57
N PRO A 623 33.20 29.67 17.08
CA PRO A 623 34.36 30.42 16.59
C PRO A 623 34.66 30.06 15.13
N PRO A 624 35.37 30.89 14.34
CA PRO A 624 35.63 30.59 12.94
C PRO A 624 36.23 29.18 12.71
N PRO A 625 35.96 28.52 11.57
CA PRO A 625 35.17 28.96 10.43
C PRO A 625 33.68 28.96 10.71
N LEU A 626 32.93 29.71 9.91
CA LEU A 626 31.49 29.81 10.06
C LEU A 626 30.75 28.49 9.75
N ARG A 627 29.76 28.11 10.58
CA ARG A 627 28.88 26.95 10.34
C ARG A 627 27.47 27.40 9.96
N GLY A 628 26.79 26.61 9.13
CA GLY A 628 25.33 26.60 9.10
C GLY A 628 24.73 26.10 10.43
N GLY A 629 23.52 26.54 10.77
CA GLY A 629 22.83 26.15 12.00
C GLY A 629 23.10 27.04 13.22
N ILE A 630 23.83 28.15 13.09
CA ILE A 630 24.17 29.09 14.18
C ILE A 630 23.34 30.38 14.14
N ASN A 631 23.37 31.17 15.23
CA ASN A 631 22.63 32.43 15.34
C ASN A 631 23.14 33.51 14.36
N LEU A 632 22.23 34.07 13.57
CA LEU A 632 22.39 35.31 12.81
C LEU A 632 21.57 36.42 13.47
N VAL A 633 22.17 37.57 13.73
CA VAL A 633 21.49 38.72 14.32
C VAL A 633 21.75 40.03 13.60
N SER A 634 20.77 40.93 13.69
CA SER A 634 20.81 42.26 13.10
C SER A 634 20.10 43.27 13.99
N THR A 635 20.36 44.56 13.78
CA THR A 635 19.82 45.62 14.65
C THR A 635 18.30 45.75 14.52
N GLY A 636 17.57 45.19 15.48
CA GLY A 636 16.11 45.24 15.56
C GLY A 636 15.38 43.94 15.19
N LEU A 637 16.11 42.83 15.03
CA LEU A 637 15.54 41.48 14.84
C LEU A 637 16.12 40.52 15.87
N ASP A 638 15.25 39.79 16.59
CA ASP A 638 15.63 38.91 17.71
C ASP A 638 16.19 37.54 17.28
N GLY A 639 16.65 37.42 16.03
CA GLY A 639 17.49 36.31 15.55
C GLY A 639 16.89 35.45 14.44
N CYS A 640 17.78 34.96 13.59
CA CYS A 640 17.55 33.89 12.61
C CYS A 640 18.70 32.87 12.67
N THR A 641 18.64 31.83 11.85
CA THR A 641 19.66 30.79 11.75
C THR A 641 20.41 30.89 10.41
N ALA A 642 21.74 30.71 10.42
CA ALA A 642 22.55 30.57 9.21
C ALA A 642 22.21 29.28 8.46
N GLY A 643 22.06 29.31 7.14
CA GLY A 643 21.72 28.13 6.35
C GLY A 643 22.95 27.37 5.90
N PHE A 644 23.45 27.67 4.70
CA PHE A 644 24.69 27.08 4.15
C PHE A 644 25.64 28.18 3.68
N TRP A 645 26.90 27.81 3.45
CA TRP A 645 27.84 28.65 2.71
C TRP A 645 27.55 28.56 1.21
N ALA A 646 27.70 29.68 0.50
CA ALA A 646 27.55 29.76 -0.94
C ALA A 646 28.54 30.75 -1.57
N LYS A 647 28.77 30.67 -2.89
CA LYS A 647 29.64 31.60 -3.63
C LYS A 647 29.00 32.09 -4.93
N ASP A 648 29.48 33.25 -5.38
CA ASP A 648 29.42 33.71 -6.78
C ASP A 648 30.80 34.22 -7.17
N GLY A 649 31.50 33.44 -8.00
CA GLY A 649 32.89 33.68 -8.34
C GLY A 649 33.79 33.66 -7.09
N SER A 650 34.31 34.83 -6.72
CA SER A 650 35.14 35.03 -5.52
C SER A 650 34.38 35.60 -4.32
N ASP A 651 33.14 36.07 -4.51
CA ASP A 651 32.34 36.61 -3.41
C ASP A 651 31.70 35.46 -2.62
N GLU A 652 31.78 35.55 -1.30
CA GLU A 652 31.34 34.50 -0.38
C GLU A 652 30.07 34.92 0.38
N PHE A 653 29.18 33.97 0.64
CA PHE A 653 27.84 34.24 1.16
C PHE A 653 27.39 33.21 2.19
N ILE A 654 26.57 33.65 3.15
CA ILE A 654 25.66 32.76 3.90
C ILE A 654 24.25 32.92 3.37
N VAL A 655 23.66 31.81 2.93
CA VAL A 655 22.23 31.77 2.56
C VAL A 655 21.37 31.53 3.79
N THR A 656 20.22 32.20 3.86
CA THR A 656 19.23 32.12 4.95
C THR A 656 17.84 32.53 4.41
N ALA A 657 16.80 32.55 5.25
CA ALA A 657 15.46 32.91 4.81
C ALA A 657 15.39 34.42 4.46
N GLY A 658 14.70 34.77 3.38
CA GLY A 658 14.60 36.16 2.91
C GLY A 658 13.88 37.10 3.88
N HIS A 659 12.88 36.58 4.62
CA HIS A 659 12.14 37.33 5.64
C HIS A 659 13.01 37.73 6.83
N CYS A 660 14.12 37.02 7.08
CA CYS A 660 15.13 37.45 8.04
C CYS A 660 15.85 38.71 7.56
N LEU A 661 16.22 38.76 6.28
CA LEU A 661 17.15 39.77 5.75
C LEU A 661 16.51 41.12 5.45
N GLY A 662 15.21 41.16 5.19
CA GLY A 662 14.46 42.40 4.97
C GLY A 662 14.93 43.18 3.74
N SER A 663 15.72 44.24 3.95
CA SER A 663 16.32 45.06 2.88
C SER A 663 17.82 44.83 2.73
N VAL A 664 18.32 45.03 1.50
CA VAL A 664 19.76 45.08 1.19
C VAL A 664 20.50 46.14 2.03
N ASP A 665 21.82 45.98 2.14
CA ASP A 665 22.76 46.81 2.91
C ASP A 665 22.56 46.78 4.44
N THR A 666 21.70 45.89 4.95
CA THR A 666 21.53 45.68 6.40
C THR A 666 22.72 44.88 6.94
N GLY A 667 23.36 45.36 8.02
CA GLY A 667 24.47 44.65 8.68
C GLY A 667 24.03 43.44 9.48
N TRP A 668 24.79 42.35 9.39
CA TRP A 668 24.55 41.07 10.08
C TRP A 668 25.76 40.65 10.90
N PHE A 669 25.47 40.03 12.03
CA PHE A 669 26.46 39.63 13.01
C PHE A 669 26.17 38.20 13.51
N THR A 670 27.19 37.54 14.05
CA THR A 670 27.10 36.23 14.71
C THR A 670 27.90 36.23 16.02
N ILE A 671 27.80 35.19 16.85
CA ILE A 671 28.65 35.03 18.02
C ILE A 671 29.70 33.94 17.76
N THR A 672 30.96 34.32 17.91
CA THR A 672 32.13 33.45 17.72
C THR A 672 32.65 32.87 19.03
N ALA A 673 32.52 33.58 20.15
CA ALA A 673 33.09 33.14 21.41
C ALA A 673 32.06 32.42 22.31
N PRO A 674 32.34 31.21 22.82
CA PRO A 674 31.47 30.50 23.76
C PRO A 674 31.58 31.00 25.21
N THR A 675 32.43 32.00 25.51
CA THR A 675 32.69 32.44 26.89
C THR A 675 31.77 33.60 27.34
N PRO A 676 31.47 33.74 28.65
CA PRO A 676 30.55 34.77 29.15
C PRO A 676 31.00 36.23 28.99
N GLU A 677 32.30 36.51 28.89
CA GLU A 677 32.80 37.88 28.69
C GLU A 677 32.75 38.28 27.21
N GLU A 678 33.03 37.35 26.30
CA GLU A 678 33.18 37.62 24.87
C GLU A 678 31.84 37.52 24.11
N ALA A 679 30.94 36.60 24.49
CA ALA A 679 29.61 36.45 23.89
C ALA A 679 28.67 37.67 24.04
N SER A 680 29.15 38.75 24.68
CA SER A 680 28.47 40.04 24.78
C SER A 680 28.68 40.95 23.56
N HIS A 681 29.57 40.59 22.63
CA HIS A 681 29.88 41.36 21.42
C HIS A 681 29.72 40.47 20.18
N PRO A 682 28.63 40.62 19.41
CA PRO A 682 28.46 39.87 18.17
C PRO A 682 29.39 40.45 17.08
N GLU A 683 30.14 39.59 16.40
CA GLU A 683 31.10 39.95 15.35
C GLU A 683 30.41 40.18 14.02
N LEU A 684 30.89 41.16 13.24
CA LEU A 684 30.31 41.51 11.95
C LEU A 684 30.56 40.38 10.95
N LEU A 685 29.51 39.70 10.52
CA LEU A 685 29.56 38.71 9.45
C LEU A 685 29.65 39.39 8.08
N GLY A 686 28.85 40.45 7.89
CA GLY A 686 28.77 41.17 6.63
C GLY A 686 27.42 41.85 6.43
N GLN A 687 26.91 41.88 5.20
CA GLN A 687 25.73 42.67 4.83
C GLN A 687 24.73 41.89 3.97
N THR A 688 23.43 42.17 4.13
CA THR A 688 22.38 41.67 3.23
C THR A 688 22.71 42.06 1.79
N SER A 689 22.95 41.10 0.91
CA SER A 689 23.32 41.34 -0.49
C SER A 689 22.22 40.96 -1.47
N ARG A 690 21.56 39.80 -1.27
CA ARG A 690 20.49 39.30 -2.14
C ARG A 690 19.28 38.95 -1.29
N VAL A 691 18.07 39.38 -1.68
CA VAL A 691 16.82 39.05 -0.98
C VAL A 691 15.69 38.90 -1.97
N GLU A 692 15.15 37.69 -2.06
CA GLU A 692 13.92 37.40 -2.80
C GLU A 692 12.79 37.17 -1.78
N TRP A 693 12.34 38.25 -1.15
CA TRP A 693 11.23 38.25 -0.20
C TRP A 693 10.38 39.51 -0.35
N ALA A 694 9.21 39.36 -0.97
CA ALA A 694 8.15 40.36 -1.02
C ALA A 694 6.81 39.68 -1.30
N THR A 695 5.70 40.35 -0.98
CA THR A 695 4.33 39.80 -1.10
C THR A 695 3.96 39.35 -2.52
N ASN A 696 4.63 39.89 -3.55
CA ASN A 696 4.46 39.54 -4.96
C ASN A 696 5.55 38.62 -5.54
N VAL A 697 6.69 38.46 -4.86
CA VAL A 697 7.86 37.69 -5.34
C VAL A 697 7.67 36.18 -5.11
N LYS A 698 6.87 35.82 -4.10
CA LYS A 698 6.51 34.44 -3.73
C LYS A 698 7.66 33.47 -3.42
N LYS A 699 8.82 34.01 -3.07
CA LYS A 699 9.99 33.28 -2.58
C LYS A 699 10.28 33.72 -1.14
N ASP A 700 11.12 32.97 -0.45
CA ASP A 700 11.66 33.33 0.85
C ASP A 700 13.11 32.89 0.98
N VAL A 701 13.98 33.53 0.22
CA VAL A 701 15.42 33.25 0.23
C VAL A 701 16.21 34.54 0.27
N GLY A 702 17.37 34.50 0.93
CA GLY A 702 18.28 35.62 1.01
C GLY A 702 19.72 35.17 1.21
N ALA A 703 20.66 36.06 0.90
CA ALA A 703 22.08 35.89 1.13
C ALA A 703 22.68 37.11 1.81
N ILE A 704 23.44 36.86 2.87
CA ILE A 704 24.37 37.79 3.49
C ILE A 704 25.70 37.60 2.78
N ARG A 705 26.27 38.65 2.18
CA ARG A 705 27.65 38.62 1.69
C ARG A 705 28.59 38.69 2.89
N VAL A 706 29.57 37.81 2.92
CA VAL A 706 30.57 37.73 4.00
C VAL A 706 31.64 38.78 3.71
N ASP A 707 31.68 39.81 4.54
CA ASP A 707 32.60 40.96 4.45
C ASP A 707 33.31 41.22 5.79
N GLY A 708 33.12 40.33 6.77
CA GLY A 708 33.77 40.37 8.08
C GLY A 708 35.17 39.78 8.04
N SER A 709 36.17 40.55 8.46
CA SER A 709 37.59 40.13 8.45
C SER A 709 37.89 38.87 9.26
N ASP A 710 37.08 38.60 10.28
CA ASP A 710 37.22 37.44 11.16
C ASP A 710 36.65 36.14 10.53
N PHE A 711 35.94 36.27 9.40
CA PHE A 711 35.40 35.16 8.61
C PHE A 711 36.02 35.04 7.21
N GLU A 712 36.86 35.99 6.78
CA GLU A 712 37.67 35.87 5.57
C GLU A 712 38.49 34.57 5.64
N ASN A 713 38.36 33.71 4.62
CA ASN A 713 38.94 32.35 4.57
C ASN A 713 38.27 31.30 5.49
N SER A 714 37.03 31.50 5.94
CA SER A 714 36.26 30.42 6.57
C SER A 714 36.10 29.23 5.61
N ALA A 715 36.32 28.02 6.11
CA ALA A 715 36.10 26.80 5.36
C ALA A 715 34.60 26.54 5.11
N PRO A 716 34.15 26.37 3.86
CA PRO A 716 32.74 26.15 3.52
C PRO A 716 32.24 24.75 3.94
N GLY A 717 30.94 24.49 3.75
CA GLY A 717 30.38 23.15 3.79
C GLY A 717 30.10 22.55 5.18
N TYR A 718 30.35 23.25 6.28
CA TYR A 718 29.99 22.76 7.63
C TYR A 718 28.63 23.25 8.12
N ILE A 719 27.94 22.39 8.87
CA ILE A 719 26.81 22.75 9.73
C ILE A 719 26.97 22.19 11.15
N TYR A 720 26.32 22.83 12.12
CA TYR A 720 26.25 22.34 13.50
C TYR A 720 25.13 21.29 13.68
N VAL A 721 25.37 20.25 14.47
CA VAL A 721 24.40 19.18 14.76
C VAL A 721 24.44 18.76 16.23
N THR A 722 23.31 18.86 16.93
CA THR A 722 23.16 18.29 18.28
C THR A 722 22.64 16.87 18.24
N ALA A 723 23.04 16.04 19.21
CA ALA A 723 22.36 14.79 19.46
C ALA A 723 20.88 15.03 19.79
N ASN A 724 20.01 14.08 19.45
CA ASN A 724 18.58 14.12 19.72
C ASN A 724 18.11 12.72 20.15
N ASP A 725 17.35 12.64 21.25
CA ASP A 725 17.02 11.42 22.00
C ASP A 725 16.25 10.34 21.21
N GLU A 726 15.86 10.62 19.97
CA GLU A 726 14.99 9.79 19.12
C GLU A 726 15.60 9.47 17.74
N SER A 727 16.92 9.64 17.59
CA SER A 727 17.66 9.38 16.34
C SER A 727 19.12 9.00 16.60
N ASN A 728 19.65 8.04 15.82
CA ASN A 728 21.08 7.66 15.78
C ASN A 728 21.99 8.74 15.16
N THR A 729 21.65 10.03 15.31
CA THR A 729 22.46 11.15 14.82
C THR A 729 23.41 11.57 15.96
N PRO A 730 24.72 11.31 15.85
CA PRO A 730 25.67 11.75 16.86
C PRO A 730 25.76 13.29 16.88
N HIS A 731 26.05 13.85 18.05
CA HIS A 731 26.43 15.26 18.16
C HIS A 731 27.72 15.48 17.35
N LYS A 732 27.66 16.38 16.37
CA LYS A 732 28.78 16.75 15.50
C LYS A 732 28.73 18.25 15.27
N GLU A 733 29.66 18.97 15.88
CA GLU A 733 29.73 20.43 15.78
C GLU A 733 30.19 20.91 14.38
N ASN A 734 30.94 20.03 13.71
CA ASN A 734 31.46 20.20 12.35
C ASN A 734 30.88 19.09 11.46
N PHE A 735 29.56 19.05 11.29
CA PHE A 735 28.92 18.08 10.41
C PHE A 735 29.06 18.53 8.96
N GLU A 736 29.74 17.71 8.15
CA GLU A 736 30.07 18.05 6.77
C GLU A 736 28.88 17.89 5.84
N ILE A 737 28.76 18.80 4.89
CA ILE A 737 27.88 18.72 3.73
C ILE A 737 28.77 18.47 2.53
N THR A 738 28.91 17.21 2.12
CA THR A 738 29.71 16.80 0.95
C THR A 738 28.90 16.79 -0.34
N ARG A 739 27.56 17.01 -0.27
CA ARG A 739 26.67 16.98 -1.43
C ARG A 739 25.57 18.03 -1.34
N VAL A 740 25.16 18.59 -2.49
CA VAL A 740 23.93 19.39 -2.60
C VAL A 740 22.86 18.59 -3.33
N ALA A 741 21.67 18.48 -2.74
CA ALA A 741 20.55 17.78 -3.36
C ALA A 741 20.04 18.54 -4.59
N ARG A 742 20.23 17.94 -5.77
CA ARG A 742 19.71 18.47 -7.04
C ARG A 742 18.17 18.38 -7.14
N LYS A 743 17.57 17.40 -6.47
CA LYS A 743 16.11 17.16 -6.41
C LYS A 743 15.62 17.32 -4.96
N ARG A 744 14.33 17.61 -4.79
CA ARG A 744 13.70 17.69 -3.45
C ARG A 744 13.63 16.30 -2.82
N PRO A 745 13.65 16.18 -1.47
CA PRO A 745 13.50 14.88 -0.85
C PRO A 745 12.05 14.41 -0.99
N PRO A 746 11.80 13.15 -1.39
CA PRO A 746 10.46 12.62 -1.54
C PRO A 746 9.74 12.54 -0.19
N LYS A 747 8.41 12.52 -0.24
CA LYS A 747 7.57 12.22 0.92
C LYS A 747 7.98 10.87 1.56
N GLY A 748 7.90 10.79 2.89
CA GLY A 748 8.41 9.63 3.63
C GLY A 748 9.92 9.67 3.93
N ARG A 749 10.71 10.49 3.23
CA ARG A 749 12.15 10.65 3.54
C ARG A 749 12.34 11.27 4.93
N ARG A 750 13.21 10.69 5.76
CA ARG A 750 13.63 11.29 7.03
C ARG A 750 14.63 12.43 6.78
N MET A 751 14.37 13.59 7.33
CA MET A 751 15.11 14.85 7.15
C MET A 751 15.39 15.48 8.52
N CYS A 752 16.59 16.04 8.70
CA CYS A 752 16.95 16.80 9.89
C CYS A 752 17.07 18.29 9.56
N VAL A 753 16.74 19.14 10.53
CA VAL A 753 17.04 20.58 10.51
C VAL A 753 17.84 20.95 11.74
N THR A 754 18.80 21.87 11.61
CA THR A 754 19.39 22.58 12.75
C THR A 754 18.85 24.01 12.83
N GLN A 755 18.49 24.45 14.02
CA GLN A 755 17.91 25.76 14.34
C GLN A 755 18.61 26.39 15.56
N ALA A 756 18.73 27.72 15.54
CA ALA A 756 19.39 28.50 16.57
C ALA A 756 18.43 29.53 17.21
N PRO A 757 17.38 29.09 17.92
CA PRO A 757 16.41 30.00 18.54
C PRO A 757 17.05 30.86 19.64
N PRO A 758 16.59 32.10 19.86
CA PRO A 758 17.14 33.01 20.88
C PRO A 758 16.81 32.65 22.34
N ASN A 759 16.21 31.48 22.61
CA ASN A 759 15.69 31.10 23.93
C ASN A 759 16.44 29.89 24.53
N PRO A 760 17.16 30.05 25.68
CA PRO A 760 17.95 28.99 26.31
C PRO A 760 17.17 27.76 26.81
N THR A 761 15.83 27.76 26.81
CA THR A 761 15.05 26.59 27.26
C THR A 761 14.80 25.53 26.19
N ALA A 762 15.24 25.77 24.94
CA ALA A 762 15.02 24.86 23.82
C ALA A 762 16.16 23.84 23.67
N ASN A 763 16.16 22.76 24.46
CA ASN A 763 17.17 21.67 24.43
C ASN A 763 17.22 20.87 23.10
N ARG A 764 16.66 21.35 21.98
CA ARG A 764 16.56 20.65 20.69
C ARG A 764 16.91 21.61 19.54
N HIS A 765 18.21 21.82 19.33
CA HIS A 765 18.74 22.60 18.20
C HIS A 765 18.67 21.81 16.90
N THR A 766 19.01 20.52 16.91
CA THR A 766 18.70 19.62 15.78
C THR A 766 17.39 18.89 16.02
N VAL A 767 16.52 18.89 15.01
CA VAL A 767 15.25 18.16 15.02
C VAL A 767 15.11 17.37 13.72
N CYS A 768 14.86 16.07 13.84
CA CYS A 768 14.68 15.16 12.70
C CYS A 768 13.24 14.68 12.58
N GLY A 769 12.70 14.70 11.37
CA GLY A 769 11.33 14.34 11.05
C GLY A 769 11.17 13.69 9.69
N THR A 770 9.93 13.49 9.25
CA THR A 770 9.61 12.85 7.96
C THR A 770 8.98 13.86 7.01
N VAL A 771 9.42 13.91 5.74
CA VAL A 771 8.76 14.73 4.71
C VAL A 771 7.31 14.29 4.56
N VAL A 772 6.37 15.23 4.71
CA VAL A 772 4.93 15.01 4.56
C VAL A 772 4.35 15.68 3.30
N ASN A 773 5.09 16.59 2.69
CA ASN A 773 4.78 17.25 1.41
C ASN A 773 6.09 17.83 0.81
N SER A 774 6.24 17.86 -0.52
CA SER A 774 7.48 18.31 -1.20
C SER A 774 7.33 19.57 -2.07
N ASN A 775 6.15 20.19 -2.10
CA ASN A 775 5.84 21.33 -2.98
C ASN A 775 4.66 22.19 -2.42
N TYR A 776 4.75 22.49 -1.14
CA TYR A 776 3.77 23.22 -0.35
C TYR A 776 3.82 24.73 -0.58
N GLU A 777 2.65 25.37 -0.64
CA GLU A 777 2.52 26.83 -0.54
C GLU A 777 2.53 27.27 0.94
N ALA A 778 3.68 27.69 1.46
CA ALA A 778 3.77 28.21 2.83
C ALA A 778 3.19 29.64 2.90
N LYS A 779 2.16 29.83 3.74
CA LYS A 779 1.44 31.11 3.88
C LYS A 779 1.51 31.61 5.32
N TYR A 780 2.20 32.73 5.51
CA TYR A 780 2.42 33.41 6.80
C TYR A 780 2.54 34.91 6.55
N ASP A 781 2.06 35.71 7.50
CA ASP A 781 2.17 37.19 7.54
C ASP A 781 1.74 37.95 6.26
N GLY A 782 0.84 37.34 5.48
CA GLY A 782 0.34 37.90 4.21
C GLY A 782 1.22 37.59 2.99
N HIS A 783 2.32 36.88 3.18
CA HIS A 783 3.18 36.35 2.13
C HIS A 783 2.76 34.92 1.74
N THR A 784 3.22 34.46 0.57
CA THR A 784 3.03 33.09 0.08
C THR A 784 4.31 32.63 -0.58
N VAL A 785 5.02 31.69 0.04
CA VAL A 785 6.20 31.06 -0.54
C VAL A 785 5.76 29.84 -1.32
N LEU A 786 6.09 29.79 -2.60
CA LEU A 786 5.81 28.61 -3.42
C LEU A 786 6.90 27.56 -3.24
N HIS A 787 6.49 26.32 -3.49
CA HIS A 787 7.40 25.20 -3.72
C HIS A 787 8.30 24.81 -2.52
N THR A 788 7.80 25.02 -1.30
CA THR A 788 8.47 24.60 -0.07
C THR A 788 8.27 23.09 0.20
N VAL A 789 9.15 22.47 0.97
CA VAL A 789 9.01 21.08 1.43
C VAL A 789 8.62 21.09 2.90
N VAL A 790 7.60 20.33 3.29
CA VAL A 790 7.13 20.23 4.68
C VAL A 790 7.63 18.95 5.33
N VAL A 791 8.33 19.09 6.45
CA VAL A 791 8.76 17.99 7.33
C VAL A 791 7.86 17.98 8.58
N ARG A 792 7.33 16.82 8.96
CA ARG A 792 6.73 16.59 10.28
C ARG A 792 7.81 16.11 11.25
N THR A 793 8.05 16.87 12.30
CA THR A 793 9.18 16.65 13.22
C THR A 793 8.87 15.81 14.46
N CYS A 794 7.61 15.75 14.90
CA CYS A 794 7.18 14.95 16.08
C CYS A 794 6.32 13.73 15.69
N LYS A 795 6.14 12.78 16.61
CA LYS A 795 5.24 11.64 16.41
C LYS A 795 3.79 12.08 16.64
N ARG A 796 2.85 11.38 16.01
CA ARG A 796 1.41 11.69 16.07
C ARG A 796 0.82 11.52 17.48
N SER A 797 1.44 10.71 18.33
CA SER A 797 1.17 10.58 19.77
C SER A 797 1.36 11.89 20.55
N ASP A 798 2.32 12.71 20.11
CA ASP A 798 2.87 13.80 20.91
C ASP A 798 2.09 15.10 20.71
N GLU A 799 1.22 15.17 19.68
CA GLU A 799 0.38 16.33 19.36
C GLU A 799 -0.57 16.73 20.51
N SER A 800 -0.79 15.84 21.49
CA SER A 800 -1.61 16.09 22.67
C SER A 800 -0.87 16.84 23.81
N ASP A 801 0.43 16.62 24.01
CA ASP A 801 1.21 17.15 25.14
C ASP A 801 1.66 18.59 24.90
N ARG A 802 1.37 19.50 25.85
CA ARG A 802 1.57 20.95 25.70
C ARG A 802 3.03 21.40 25.69
N GLU A 803 3.97 20.60 26.20
CA GLU A 803 5.41 20.93 26.21
C GLU A 803 6.14 20.43 24.95
N VAL A 804 5.60 19.41 24.25
CA VAL A 804 6.22 18.84 23.03
C VAL A 804 5.80 19.60 21.74
N LYS A 805 4.82 20.51 21.81
CA LYS A 805 4.07 20.96 20.63
C LYS A 805 4.82 21.78 19.61
N GLN A 806 5.95 22.40 19.94
CA GLN A 806 6.62 23.36 19.05
C GLN A 806 8.10 23.03 18.95
N GLN A 807 8.43 22.08 18.09
CA GLN A 807 9.81 21.66 17.85
C GLN A 807 10.52 22.54 16.84
N TYR A 808 9.81 23.16 15.89
CA TYR A 808 10.34 24.26 15.08
C TYR A 808 9.84 25.58 15.66
N VAL A 809 10.77 26.46 15.99
CA VAL A 809 10.53 27.65 16.83
C VAL A 809 10.92 28.95 16.12
N GLU A 810 10.38 30.06 16.61
CA GLU A 810 10.77 31.41 16.20
C GLU A 810 12.29 31.59 16.41
N GLY A 811 12.98 32.11 15.40
CA GLY A 811 14.45 32.13 15.30
C GLY A 811 15.08 30.95 14.54
N GLY A 812 14.35 29.85 14.32
CA GLY A 812 14.81 28.71 13.50
C GLY A 812 14.83 28.96 11.98
N SER A 813 14.24 30.07 11.54
CA SER A 813 14.21 30.51 10.14
C SER A 813 15.62 30.64 9.55
N GLY A 814 15.83 30.08 8.36
CA GLY A 814 17.10 30.00 7.67
C GLY A 814 17.91 28.73 7.95
N GLY A 815 17.56 27.95 8.98
CA GLY A 815 18.37 26.80 9.42
C GLY A 815 18.53 25.68 8.36
N PRO A 816 19.69 25.02 8.28
CA PRO A 816 19.99 24.03 7.25
C PRO A 816 19.16 22.78 7.44
N VAL A 817 18.60 22.29 6.33
CA VAL A 817 17.87 21.03 6.23
C VAL A 817 18.68 20.02 5.43
N TYR A 818 18.94 18.85 6.00
CA TYR A 818 19.94 17.90 5.52
C TYR A 818 19.60 16.44 5.86
N ARG A 819 20.31 15.51 5.20
CA ARG A 819 20.33 14.07 5.48
C ARG A 819 21.63 13.48 4.93
N ASN A 820 22.31 12.60 5.66
CA ASN A 820 23.51 11.86 5.22
C ASN A 820 24.49 12.75 4.42
N HIS A 821 25.04 13.77 5.07
CA HIS A 821 26.00 14.72 4.47
C HIS A 821 25.52 15.47 3.21
N THR A 822 24.21 15.46 2.93
CA THR A 822 23.60 16.14 1.79
C THR A 822 22.73 17.31 2.24
N ALA A 823 22.97 18.50 1.70
CA ALA A 823 22.13 19.69 1.88
C ALA A 823 20.88 19.62 1.00
N TYR A 824 19.70 19.74 1.61
CA TYR A 824 18.41 19.69 0.92
C TYR A 824 17.68 21.03 0.88
N GLY A 825 17.99 21.99 1.75
CA GLY A 825 17.36 23.31 1.74
C GLY A 825 17.47 24.08 3.06
N ILE A 826 16.78 25.21 3.17
CA ILE A 826 16.74 26.04 4.39
C ILE A 826 15.32 26.19 4.93
N GLY A 827 15.14 26.06 6.24
CA GLY A 827 13.84 26.27 6.89
C GLY A 827 13.34 27.70 6.67
N VAL A 828 12.06 27.88 6.32
CA VAL A 828 11.46 29.21 6.05
C VAL A 828 10.24 29.50 6.89
N ALA A 829 9.53 28.48 7.37
CA ALA A 829 8.43 28.64 8.29
C ALA A 829 8.26 27.37 9.12
N GLY A 830 7.62 27.48 10.28
CA GLY A 830 7.11 26.31 10.97
C GLY A 830 5.98 26.64 11.91
N ARG A 831 5.16 25.62 12.17
CA ARG A 831 4.04 25.70 13.10
C ARG A 831 3.80 24.34 13.70
N TRP A 832 3.82 24.28 15.02
CA TRP A 832 3.70 23.04 15.78
C TRP A 832 4.82 22.03 15.44
N CYS A 833 4.46 20.78 15.13
CA CYS A 833 5.37 19.75 14.64
C CYS A 833 5.58 19.76 13.12
N ARG A 834 5.41 20.89 12.43
CA ARG A 834 5.62 21.00 10.98
C ARG A 834 6.53 22.18 10.66
N MET A 835 7.57 21.93 9.87
CA MET A 835 8.46 22.93 9.30
C MET A 835 8.34 22.88 7.78
N ALA A 836 8.24 24.03 7.12
CA ALA A 836 8.41 24.21 5.69
C ALA A 836 9.83 24.75 5.39
N PHE A 837 10.47 24.25 4.33
CA PHE A 837 11.81 24.66 3.90
C PHE A 837 11.89 24.90 2.39
N VAL A 838 12.72 25.83 1.92
CA VAL A 838 12.99 26.05 0.49
C VAL A 838 14.15 25.16 0.06
N SER A 839 13.99 24.40 -1.03
CA SER A 839 14.97 23.41 -1.47
C SER A 839 16.29 24.02 -1.96
N ALA A 840 17.41 23.30 -1.77
CA ALA A 840 18.76 23.74 -2.11
C ALA A 840 18.92 24.11 -3.61
N GLY A 841 18.36 23.33 -4.52
CA GLY A 841 18.33 23.69 -5.95
C GLY A 841 17.63 25.02 -6.23
N GLN A 842 16.47 25.24 -5.61
CA GLN A 842 15.74 26.51 -5.70
C GLN A 842 16.53 27.66 -5.06
N LEU A 843 17.15 27.44 -3.91
CA LEU A 843 17.96 28.43 -3.19
C LEU A 843 19.11 28.95 -4.06
N GLN A 844 19.80 28.05 -4.77
CA GLN A 844 20.85 28.39 -5.72
C GLN A 844 20.31 29.14 -6.94
N THR A 845 19.21 28.68 -7.55
CA THR A 845 18.61 29.32 -8.73
C THR A 845 18.01 30.70 -8.43
N ASP A 846 17.34 30.86 -7.28
CA ASP A 846 16.65 32.10 -6.92
C ASP A 846 17.62 33.19 -6.48
N LEU A 847 18.79 32.83 -5.95
CA LEU A 847 19.84 33.77 -5.52
C LEU A 847 20.99 33.93 -6.53
N ASP A 848 21.07 33.08 -7.55
CA ASP A 848 22.22 32.97 -8.48
C ASP A 848 23.55 32.76 -7.74
N LEU A 849 23.56 31.75 -6.84
CA LEU A 849 24.67 31.37 -5.97
C LEU A 849 24.88 29.86 -6.00
N GLU A 850 26.11 29.38 -5.83
CA GLU A 850 26.42 27.95 -5.68
C GLU A 850 26.64 27.59 -4.20
N ILE A 851 25.83 26.69 -3.64
CA ILE A 851 26.01 26.18 -2.27
C ILE A 851 27.29 25.37 -2.25
N GLN A 852 28.22 25.75 -1.37
CA GLN A 852 29.52 25.10 -1.27
C GLN A 852 29.42 23.87 -0.37
N THR A 853 29.95 22.75 -0.86
CA THR A 853 30.18 21.54 -0.08
C THR A 853 31.57 21.58 0.57
N ARG A 854 31.81 20.61 1.46
CA ARG A 854 33.16 20.15 1.83
C ARG A 854 33.70 19.14 0.83
#